data_AF-A0A1G1BVR2-F1
#
_entry.id   AF-A0A1G1BVR2-F1
#
_cell.length_a   1.000
_cell.length_b   1.000
_cell.length_c   1.000
_cell.angle_alpha   90.00
_cell.angle_beta   90.00
_cell.angle_gamma   90.00
#
_symmetry.space_group_name_H-M   'P 1'
#
loop_
_entity.id
_entity.type
_entity.pdbx_description
1 polymer ?
#
loop_
_entity_poly.entity_id
_entity_poly.type
_entity_poly.pdbx_seq_one_letter_code
_entity_poly.pdbx_strand_id
1 'polypeptide(L)'
;MRLSPVLLALLLVGTTASALPPKLFYLSFDGPSPLTADIARGAAEPAVHEGGKVMPGRRGNGFYLDKTDILAYAEPGNLSKAAGSIELWIKPGFSASDLTGGGLGYPCLFKEDAPLGPGPVNNIWLWFYEGKIRYDLAVKDAPPLLGALGQVLRDTWHHVVITWDCQGSRHLFLNGRDVSFFTSDRPWGILPNVTWTPQEHPRFFVGNRGRDTYHTPEPNWGGCQGVIDEFSIYEQPLTADEVATLYVAGFGTPAAAPLFLARRPATLENEPFHPVIDVANPYGSDLQGTAEVRLLGNGRDEALLSQPLSLKTGARTTLEAPPQRLPRGTYDLVFVFNGLVRNRQTLSVLAPLPPAAESASRELVARASATEQRGTDRYRESAPAVVRNLGDTPYLEAGQNPFDRIAFRFDVRKTGIPHVLHLLYPDDRERIFDVIISSSNAPCSYATQGGVLTGCELENTNMVQSYDMVFWPRDTQQALILTTWAAGLPAALSGFEVYELGERLPPLPLSTPANSTARRLGLYWEDPMLSECFGGRHHERNADRFVAETADRLIDYMKWAGLNTLIYPIAFYQGPGFATLAEDLFAAGGAERHPDGYIAMLLKRFEEAGDFGFVPEINYCASRKMLEPVATHAATPDAGYLAVSRTGQMCTGMYPRFNLLHPFYQERMCAIVEDMCRQFGDSKALQAVQLHIVYESPFWFGSLEWGYDAFSVTRFRAATGTPVPDFTGTPAPAQRYEWLMGNARETWLDWRCRELTAFYARLAGILQAARPDLKLIVALRYLAEGDSRLGDWEKAERSMKRVYREAGIDFDQLAAIPNLQIQKYFYPADIKWQRMNRGAGTNDMYAGLEFRRSDELRSTLTRNGMQPVSINLYLNYFESAIDAKKPFPDFWWQPPQWRVCALSPGGRNFLELFAESVALYDAPLITTGGFLVGTLGHDPQVQEFARAFRALPDTAFATVPVDSDVVVVRVGQGGWLYAVNRAPFATELAVSFRTETKLADLASGEALSGTTVKVALQPYQLRSFRGEITREAIAGCACPVPADRKAQVEQTIAKLRTCPAPGADIAAELERELAAGNVIRCKHISERVPALNLLRPAATEPRGVSRP
;
A
#
# COMPACT_ATOMS: atom_id res chain seq x y z
N MET A 1 -34.20 -8.06 -50.28
CA MET A 1 -33.69 -7.78 -48.93
C MET A 1 -34.29 -6.46 -48.46
N ARG A 2 -35.34 -6.52 -47.64
CA ARG A 2 -35.98 -5.36 -47.02
C ARG A 2 -35.66 -5.42 -45.54
N LEU A 3 -34.94 -4.42 -45.04
CA LEU A 3 -34.63 -4.25 -43.62
C LEU A 3 -35.86 -3.72 -42.89
N SER A 4 -36.04 -4.19 -41.65
CA SER A 4 -37.21 -3.99 -40.79
C SER A 4 -37.26 -2.56 -40.19
N PRO A 5 -38.43 -1.97 -39.93
CA PRO A 5 -38.59 -0.57 -39.49
C PRO A 5 -38.11 -0.29 -38.05
N VAL A 6 -37.67 -1.29 -37.31
CA VAL A 6 -37.27 -1.18 -35.89
C VAL A 6 -35.90 -0.51 -35.72
N LEU A 7 -35.05 -0.46 -36.76
CA LEU A 7 -33.73 0.17 -36.69
C LEU A 7 -33.73 1.71 -36.87
N LEU A 8 -34.85 2.33 -37.22
CA LEU A 8 -34.92 3.79 -37.40
C LEU A 8 -35.38 4.54 -36.13
N ALA A 9 -35.85 3.84 -35.09
CA ALA A 9 -36.33 4.43 -33.85
C ALA A 9 -35.27 4.55 -32.73
N LEU A 10 -34.05 4.03 -32.95
CA LEU A 10 -32.94 4.05 -31.99
C LEU A 10 -31.82 5.06 -32.36
N LEU A 11 -32.04 5.89 -33.37
CA LEU A 11 -31.04 6.84 -33.89
C LEU A 11 -31.40 8.33 -33.72
N LEU A 12 -32.42 8.64 -32.92
CA LEU A 12 -32.84 10.01 -32.61
C LEU A 12 -33.22 10.14 -31.12
N VAL A 13 -32.31 9.78 -30.21
CA VAL A 13 -32.23 10.51 -28.93
C VAL A 13 -31.28 11.66 -29.18
N GLY A 14 -31.80 12.71 -29.80
CA GLY A 14 -31.15 14.01 -29.71
C GLY A 14 -31.04 14.33 -28.22
N THR A 15 -29.84 14.69 -27.78
CA THR A 15 -29.64 15.37 -26.50
C THR A 15 -30.47 16.66 -26.56
N THR A 16 -31.73 16.60 -26.12
CA THR A 16 -32.43 17.80 -25.67
C THR A 16 -31.58 18.34 -24.55
N ALA A 17 -30.89 19.46 -24.77
CA ALA A 17 -30.25 20.19 -23.70
C ALA A 17 -31.32 20.38 -22.62
N SER A 18 -31.16 19.71 -21.48
CA SER A 18 -32.01 19.95 -20.31
C SER A 18 -31.95 21.46 -20.06
N ALA A 19 -33.09 22.12 -20.07
CA ALA A 19 -33.13 23.52 -19.65
C ALA A 19 -32.69 23.56 -18.19
N LEU A 20 -31.67 24.37 -17.88
CA LEU A 20 -31.16 24.51 -16.51
C LEU A 20 -32.32 24.75 -15.54
N PRO A 21 -32.25 24.19 -14.32
CA PRO A 21 -33.25 24.46 -13.30
C PRO A 21 -33.46 25.96 -13.06
N PRO A 22 -34.66 26.38 -12.62
CA PRO A 22 -34.91 27.78 -12.28
C PRO A 22 -33.96 28.28 -11.18
N LYS A 23 -33.47 29.52 -11.33
CA LYS A 23 -32.73 30.22 -10.28
C LYS A 23 -33.69 30.80 -9.25
N LEU A 24 -33.42 30.57 -7.97
CA LEU A 24 -34.06 31.26 -6.85
C LEU A 24 -33.40 32.61 -6.58
N PHE A 25 -32.09 32.68 -6.83
CA PHE A 25 -31.26 33.86 -6.62
C PHE A 25 -30.14 33.93 -7.66
N TYR A 26 -29.80 35.12 -8.17
CA TYR A 26 -28.69 35.35 -9.08
C TYR A 26 -28.11 36.75 -8.89
N LEU A 27 -26.78 36.84 -8.81
CA LEU A 27 -26.03 38.07 -8.62
C LEU A 27 -24.82 38.10 -9.56
N SER A 28 -24.93 38.94 -10.60
CA SER A 28 -23.90 39.19 -11.62
C SER A 28 -22.92 40.31 -11.25
N PHE A 29 -23.33 41.22 -10.34
CA PHE A 29 -22.61 42.46 -10.02
C PHE A 29 -22.50 43.50 -11.16
N ASP A 30 -23.14 43.27 -12.32
CA ASP A 30 -23.03 44.13 -13.50
C ASP A 30 -23.99 45.32 -13.54
N GLY A 31 -25.05 45.27 -12.72
CA GLY A 31 -26.11 46.27 -12.70
C GLY A 31 -25.70 47.64 -12.13
N PRO A 32 -26.55 48.67 -12.31
CA PRO A 32 -26.34 50.00 -11.72
C PRO A 32 -26.35 49.99 -10.19
N SER A 33 -27.00 48.99 -9.59
CA SER A 33 -26.92 48.63 -8.18
C SER A 33 -26.26 47.25 -8.08
N PRO A 34 -24.92 47.16 -8.05
CA PRO A 34 -24.20 45.89 -8.21
C PRO A 34 -24.42 44.89 -7.06
N LEU A 35 -25.05 45.32 -5.97
CA LEU A 35 -25.37 44.45 -4.82
C LEU A 35 -26.84 44.02 -4.80
N THR A 36 -27.67 44.54 -5.67
CA THR A 36 -29.06 44.08 -5.83
C THR A 36 -29.04 42.85 -6.73
N ALA A 37 -29.64 41.75 -6.28
CA ALA A 37 -29.70 40.52 -7.07
C ALA A 37 -30.51 40.70 -8.36
N ASP A 38 -29.96 40.24 -9.49
CA ASP A 38 -30.59 40.26 -10.81
C ASP A 38 -31.85 39.38 -10.85
N ILE A 39 -31.82 38.27 -10.12
CA ILE A 39 -32.96 37.38 -9.89
C ILE A 39 -33.05 37.13 -8.39
N ALA A 40 -34.22 37.31 -7.80
CA ALA A 40 -34.51 36.92 -6.42
C ALA A 40 -35.99 36.53 -6.32
N ARG A 41 -36.28 35.38 -5.72
CA ARG A 41 -37.66 35.00 -5.33
C ARG A 41 -38.04 35.54 -3.95
N GLY A 42 -37.06 35.81 -3.09
CA GLY A 42 -37.18 36.54 -1.84
C GLY A 42 -36.77 38.01 -2.00
N ALA A 43 -36.11 38.58 -0.99
CA ALA A 43 -35.59 39.95 -1.06
C ALA A 43 -34.36 40.03 -1.97
N ALA A 44 -34.37 40.95 -2.95
CA ALA A 44 -33.27 41.17 -3.89
C ALA A 44 -32.15 42.06 -3.33
N GLU A 45 -32.49 42.98 -2.42
CA GLU A 45 -31.52 43.85 -1.75
C GLU A 45 -30.77 43.11 -0.62
N PRO A 46 -29.49 43.44 -0.36
CA PRO A 46 -28.75 42.82 0.72
C PRO A 46 -29.38 43.16 2.07
N ALA A 47 -29.55 42.15 2.92
CA ALA A 47 -30.02 42.33 4.29
C ALA A 47 -28.96 43.02 5.16
N VAL A 48 -27.67 42.75 4.90
CA VAL A 48 -26.52 43.44 5.50
C VAL A 48 -25.41 43.57 4.46
N HIS A 49 -24.81 44.76 4.37
CA HIS A 49 -23.62 45.01 3.58
C HIS A 49 -22.69 46.01 4.30
N GLU A 50 -21.44 45.61 4.52
CA GLU A 50 -20.39 46.43 5.12
C GLU A 50 -19.07 46.19 4.37
N GLY A 51 -18.47 47.25 3.79
CA GLY A 51 -17.18 47.15 3.09
C GLY A 51 -17.31 46.68 1.63
N GLY A 52 -16.32 45.93 1.13
CA GLY A 52 -16.30 45.35 -0.20
C GLY A 52 -15.99 46.33 -1.34
N LYS A 53 -15.53 45.79 -2.48
CA LYS A 53 -15.18 46.58 -3.68
C LYS A 53 -15.65 45.88 -4.94
N VAL A 54 -16.31 46.64 -5.81
CA VAL A 54 -16.55 46.21 -7.19
C VAL A 54 -15.21 46.23 -7.93
N MET A 55 -14.87 45.09 -8.54
CA MET A 55 -13.64 44.85 -9.28
C MET A 55 -13.98 44.29 -10.66
N PRO A 56 -13.05 44.26 -11.63
CA PRO A 56 -13.28 43.52 -12.87
C PRO A 56 -13.59 42.04 -12.58
N GLY A 57 -14.75 41.59 -13.05
CA GLY A 57 -15.24 40.23 -12.92
C GLY A 57 -14.72 39.32 -14.02
N ARG A 58 -15.24 38.09 -14.05
CA ARG A 58 -15.05 37.14 -15.15
C ARG A 58 -15.81 37.64 -16.38
N ARG A 59 -17.00 38.21 -16.16
CA ARG A 59 -17.76 38.97 -17.15
C ARG A 59 -18.17 40.28 -16.50
N GLY A 60 -17.79 41.40 -17.10
CA GLY A 60 -18.08 42.72 -16.53
C GLY A 60 -17.44 42.93 -15.16
N ASN A 61 -18.27 43.03 -14.13
CA ASN A 61 -17.91 43.32 -12.74
C ASN A 61 -17.97 42.05 -11.88
N GLY A 62 -17.20 42.05 -10.81
CA GLY A 62 -17.28 41.09 -9.72
C GLY A 62 -17.09 41.81 -8.39
N PHE A 63 -17.18 41.09 -7.29
CA PHE A 63 -17.15 41.68 -5.96
C PHE A 63 -16.04 41.09 -5.10
N TYR A 64 -15.15 41.96 -4.64
CA TYR A 64 -14.07 41.62 -3.72
C TYR A 64 -14.48 41.88 -2.28
N LEU A 65 -14.32 40.88 -1.42
CA LEU A 65 -14.57 40.95 0.02
C LEU A 65 -13.27 40.68 0.78
N ASP A 66 -12.80 41.68 1.54
CA ASP A 66 -11.67 41.50 2.46
C ASP A 66 -12.15 40.82 3.76
N LYS A 67 -11.20 40.46 4.64
CA LYS A 67 -11.43 39.71 5.88
C LYS A 67 -12.59 40.24 6.73
N THR A 68 -12.74 41.55 6.81
CA THR A 68 -13.72 42.23 7.67
C THR A 68 -15.05 42.55 7.00
N ASP A 69 -15.14 42.34 5.69
CA ASP A 69 -16.31 42.75 4.91
C ASP A 69 -17.46 41.76 5.05
N ILE A 70 -18.69 42.26 4.95
CA ILE A 70 -19.91 41.47 5.10
C ILE A 70 -20.82 41.75 3.91
N LEU A 71 -21.32 40.67 3.31
CA LEU A 71 -22.42 40.70 2.36
C LEU A 71 -23.38 39.56 2.70
N ALA A 72 -24.64 39.88 2.96
CA ALA A 72 -25.67 38.92 3.34
C ALA A 72 -27.03 39.23 2.70
N TYR A 73 -27.77 38.19 2.34
CA TYR A 73 -29.12 38.28 1.76
C TYR A 73 -30.10 37.44 2.55
N ALA A 74 -31.39 37.80 2.49
CA ALA A 74 -32.44 37.02 3.13
C ALA A 74 -32.46 35.61 2.52
N GLU A 75 -32.52 34.59 3.37
CA GLU A 75 -32.64 33.19 2.93
C GLU A 75 -34.08 32.83 2.53
N PRO A 76 -35.14 33.23 3.27
CA PRO A 76 -36.51 32.89 2.90
C PRO A 76 -36.85 33.31 1.47
N GLY A 77 -37.22 32.32 0.65
CA GLY A 77 -37.53 32.49 -0.78
C GLY A 77 -36.31 32.47 -1.72
N ASN A 78 -35.10 32.81 -1.26
CA ASN A 78 -33.89 32.87 -2.09
C ASN A 78 -33.06 31.58 -2.06
N LEU A 79 -33.26 30.70 -1.07
CA LEU A 79 -32.57 29.42 -0.93
C LEU A 79 -33.53 28.35 -0.42
N SER A 80 -33.50 27.16 -1.02
CA SER A 80 -34.34 26.02 -0.64
C SER A 80 -33.55 24.98 0.17
N LYS A 81 -34.06 24.59 1.33
CA LYS A 81 -33.43 23.57 2.20
C LYS A 81 -33.82 22.14 1.86
N ALA A 82 -34.83 21.96 1.01
CA ALA A 82 -35.27 20.65 0.54
C ALA A 82 -34.35 20.10 -0.55
N ALA A 83 -33.98 20.94 -1.50
CA ALA A 83 -33.10 20.60 -2.61
C ALA A 83 -32.60 21.89 -3.27
N GLY A 84 -31.42 21.85 -3.88
CA GLY A 84 -30.90 23.00 -4.59
C GLY A 84 -29.42 22.88 -4.98
N SER A 85 -28.92 23.95 -5.60
CA SER A 85 -27.50 24.12 -5.91
C SER A 85 -27.04 25.54 -5.65
N ILE A 86 -25.79 25.71 -5.24
CA ILE A 86 -25.10 27.01 -5.22
C ILE A 86 -23.98 26.93 -6.24
N GLU A 87 -23.94 27.87 -7.17
CA GLU A 87 -22.87 28.07 -8.16
C GLU A 87 -22.21 29.43 -7.93
N LEU A 88 -20.88 29.50 -8.04
CA LEU A 88 -20.15 30.76 -8.11
C LEU A 88 -18.84 30.61 -8.86
N TRP A 89 -18.31 31.75 -9.31
CA TRP A 89 -16.93 31.88 -9.76
C TRP A 89 -16.11 32.64 -8.73
N ILE A 90 -14.90 32.17 -8.45
CA ILE A 90 -13.96 32.82 -7.52
C ILE A 90 -12.62 33.03 -8.21
N LYS A 91 -12.05 34.23 -8.03
CA LYS A 91 -10.65 34.54 -8.32
C LYS A 91 -9.92 34.82 -6.99
N PRO A 92 -9.26 33.81 -6.40
CA PRO A 92 -8.58 33.97 -5.10
C PRO A 92 -7.42 34.97 -5.16
N GLY A 93 -7.27 35.81 -4.14
CA GLY A 93 -6.11 36.70 -3.97
C GLY A 93 -4.91 36.06 -3.25
N PHE A 94 -4.96 34.74 -3.03
CA PHE A 94 -4.01 33.98 -2.23
C PHE A 94 -3.63 32.67 -2.91
N SER A 95 -2.49 32.10 -2.50
CA SER A 95 -1.98 30.80 -2.93
C SER A 95 -2.37 29.71 -1.93
N ALA A 96 -2.39 28.44 -2.34
CA ALA A 96 -2.70 27.32 -1.45
C ALA A 96 -1.74 27.21 -0.25
N SER A 97 -0.46 27.55 -0.45
CA SER A 97 0.56 27.62 0.60
C SER A 97 0.21 28.59 1.73
N ASP A 98 -0.46 29.70 1.39
CA ASP A 98 -0.80 30.76 2.34
C ASP A 98 -1.86 30.29 3.37
N LEU A 99 -2.53 29.17 3.08
CA LEU A 99 -3.57 28.57 3.91
C LEU A 99 -3.06 27.45 4.82
N THR A 100 -1.78 27.06 4.71
CA THR A 100 -1.18 26.03 5.56
C THR A 100 -0.95 26.56 6.98
N GLY A 101 -1.26 25.75 8.00
CA GLY A 101 -1.07 26.13 9.42
C GLY A 101 -2.03 27.22 9.94
N GLY A 102 -3.10 27.54 9.21
CA GLY A 102 -4.14 28.47 9.67
C GLY A 102 -3.82 29.97 9.54
N GLY A 103 -2.70 30.34 8.91
CA GLY A 103 -2.17 31.71 8.88
C GLY A 103 -3.07 32.79 8.26
N LEU A 104 -4.00 32.43 7.36
CA LEU A 104 -4.91 33.39 6.70
C LEU A 104 -6.34 33.42 7.26
N GLY A 105 -6.72 32.56 8.21
CA GLY A 105 -8.05 32.62 8.82
C GLY A 105 -9.21 32.10 7.96
N TYR A 106 -8.98 30.99 7.24
CA TYR A 106 -10.02 30.17 6.58
C TYR A 106 -11.03 30.97 5.70
N PRO A 107 -10.61 31.43 4.50
CA PRO A 107 -11.47 32.19 3.59
C PRO A 107 -12.81 31.50 3.31
N CYS A 108 -13.92 32.22 3.42
CA CYS A 108 -15.27 31.68 3.29
C CYS A 108 -15.92 32.12 1.98
N LEU A 109 -16.55 31.21 1.25
CA LEU A 109 -17.28 31.50 0.01
C LEU A 109 -18.78 31.64 0.25
N PHE A 110 -19.33 30.85 1.17
CA PHE A 110 -20.75 30.87 1.51
C PHE A 110 -21.00 30.29 2.90
N LYS A 111 -21.94 30.87 3.66
CA LYS A 111 -22.38 30.31 4.96
C LYS A 111 -23.80 30.78 5.31
N GLU A 112 -24.61 29.95 5.94
CA GLU A 112 -25.92 30.38 6.46
C GLU A 112 -25.83 30.89 7.90
N ASP A 113 -26.75 31.80 8.28
CA ASP A 113 -26.85 32.37 9.62
C ASP A 113 -27.65 31.47 10.57
N ALA A 114 -27.15 30.25 10.79
CA ALA A 114 -27.78 29.26 11.65
C ALA A 114 -27.45 29.49 13.15
N PRO A 115 -28.39 29.17 14.08
CA PRO A 115 -28.16 29.28 15.52
C PRO A 115 -27.02 28.39 16.05
N LEU A 116 -26.33 28.86 17.09
CA LEU A 116 -25.24 28.15 17.78
C LEU A 116 -25.76 27.02 18.70
N GLY A 117 -25.13 25.84 18.70
CA GLY A 117 -25.40 24.75 19.66
C GLY A 117 -25.09 23.35 19.12
N PRO A 118 -25.31 22.26 19.89
CA PRO A 118 -25.10 20.88 19.45
C PRO A 118 -26.11 20.37 18.39
N GLY A 119 -26.74 21.26 17.62
CA GLY A 119 -27.75 20.88 16.62
C GLY A 119 -28.20 21.96 15.62
N PRO A 120 -27.32 22.72 14.94
CA PRO A 120 -27.73 23.41 13.71
C PRO A 120 -28.03 22.34 12.65
N VAL A 121 -29.30 22.02 12.43
CA VAL A 121 -29.71 21.06 11.40
C VAL A 121 -29.56 21.75 10.04
N ASN A 122 -28.97 21.04 9.07
CA ASN A 122 -28.91 21.40 7.65
C ASN A 122 -28.25 22.73 7.27
N ASN A 123 -27.35 23.26 8.09
CA ASN A 123 -26.52 24.44 7.76
C ASN A 123 -25.47 24.09 6.69
N ILE A 124 -25.39 24.89 5.63
CA ILE A 124 -24.46 24.80 4.51
C ILE A 124 -23.31 25.78 4.74
N TRP A 125 -22.08 25.28 4.68
CA TRP A 125 -20.87 26.08 4.81
C TRP A 125 -19.82 25.69 3.77
N LEU A 126 -19.40 26.66 2.95
CA LEU A 126 -18.42 26.51 1.88
C LEU A 126 -17.22 27.43 2.14
N TRP A 127 -16.03 26.85 2.32
CA TRP A 127 -14.84 27.57 2.78
C TRP A 127 -13.54 26.88 2.40
N PHE A 128 -12.41 27.57 2.55
CA PHE A 128 -11.08 27.00 2.33
C PHE A 128 -10.51 26.40 3.61
N TYR A 129 -10.14 25.13 3.56
CA TYR A 129 -9.45 24.38 4.62
C TYR A 129 -8.17 23.75 4.07
N GLU A 130 -7.01 24.14 4.60
CA GLU A 130 -5.68 23.63 4.18
C GLU A 130 -5.46 23.64 2.65
N GLY A 131 -5.86 24.73 1.98
CA GLY A 131 -5.71 24.87 0.53
C GLY A 131 -6.77 24.17 -0.32
N LYS A 132 -7.78 23.54 0.29
CA LYS A 132 -8.89 22.85 -0.40
C LYS A 132 -10.23 23.56 -0.14
N ILE A 133 -11.15 23.48 -1.09
CA ILE A 133 -12.56 23.83 -0.88
C ILE A 133 -13.20 22.74 -0.02
N ARG A 134 -13.78 23.16 1.10
CA ARG A 134 -14.51 22.34 2.05
C ARG A 134 -15.98 22.72 2.02
N TYR A 135 -16.83 21.73 1.82
CA TYR A 135 -18.28 21.83 1.89
C TYR A 135 -18.78 21.03 3.09
N ASP A 136 -19.23 21.72 4.13
CA ASP A 136 -19.91 21.15 5.28
C ASP A 136 -21.43 21.28 5.12
N LEU A 137 -22.12 20.20 5.47
CA LEU A 137 -23.57 20.16 5.67
C LEU A 137 -23.81 19.66 7.09
N ALA A 138 -24.34 20.49 7.97
CA ALA A 138 -24.55 20.17 9.38
C ALA A 138 -25.76 19.24 9.59
N VAL A 139 -25.65 18.01 9.11
CA VAL A 139 -26.63 16.94 9.30
C VAL A 139 -25.93 15.79 10.03
N LYS A 140 -26.68 15.06 10.86
CA LYS A 140 -26.14 13.90 11.57
C LYS A 140 -25.55 12.90 10.55
N ASP A 141 -24.37 12.38 10.86
CA ASP A 141 -23.66 11.39 10.04
C ASP A 141 -23.28 11.91 8.62
N ALA A 142 -23.35 13.22 8.38
CA ALA A 142 -22.99 13.86 7.12
C ALA A 142 -21.52 14.33 7.13
N PRO A 143 -20.59 13.59 6.51
CA PRO A 143 -19.20 14.03 6.43
C PRO A 143 -18.99 15.31 5.58
N PRO A 144 -17.96 16.13 5.81
CA PRO A 144 -17.59 17.19 4.87
C PRO A 144 -17.09 16.65 3.52
N LEU A 145 -17.35 17.37 2.43
CA LEU A 145 -16.73 17.13 1.12
C LEU A 145 -15.53 18.06 0.95
N LEU A 146 -14.42 17.57 0.39
CA LEU A 146 -13.18 18.33 0.22
C LEU A 146 -12.65 18.16 -1.20
N GLY A 147 -12.35 19.28 -1.88
CA GLY A 147 -11.81 19.28 -3.24
C GLY A 147 -10.74 20.35 -3.44
N ALA A 148 -9.66 20.03 -4.16
CA ALA A 148 -8.64 21.00 -4.50
C ALA A 148 -8.99 21.72 -5.82
N LEU A 149 -8.87 23.05 -5.86
CA LEU A 149 -9.08 23.87 -7.07
C LEU A 149 -7.91 23.80 -8.08
N GLY A 150 -6.87 23.02 -7.77
CA GLY A 150 -5.64 22.91 -8.53
C GLY A 150 -4.46 23.59 -7.83
N GLN A 151 -3.26 23.48 -8.40
CA GLN A 151 -2.03 24.05 -7.82
C GLN A 151 -1.92 25.58 -8.00
N VAL A 152 -2.54 26.14 -9.05
CA VAL A 152 -2.60 27.59 -9.27
C VAL A 152 -3.94 28.11 -8.77
N LEU A 153 -3.91 28.70 -7.58
CA LEU A 153 -5.10 29.25 -6.93
C LEU A 153 -5.18 30.77 -7.08
N ARG A 154 -4.04 31.44 -6.89
CA ARG A 154 -3.94 32.90 -6.92
C ARG A 154 -4.24 33.42 -8.32
N ASP A 155 -5.06 34.47 -8.37
CA ASP A 155 -5.38 35.26 -9.56
C ASP A 155 -5.93 34.45 -10.75
N THR A 156 -6.52 33.28 -10.50
CA THR A 156 -7.12 32.42 -11.51
C THR A 156 -8.61 32.22 -11.23
N TRP A 157 -9.44 32.26 -12.28
CA TRP A 157 -10.87 32.02 -12.15
C TRP A 157 -11.15 30.53 -11.97
N HIS A 158 -11.95 30.22 -10.96
CA HIS A 158 -12.38 28.88 -10.62
C HIS A 158 -13.89 28.81 -10.50
N HIS A 159 -14.46 27.72 -10.99
CA HIS A 159 -15.89 27.45 -10.89
C HIS A 159 -16.15 26.48 -9.75
N VAL A 160 -17.07 26.85 -8.84
CA VAL A 160 -17.43 26.05 -7.68
C VAL A 160 -18.93 25.86 -7.68
N VAL A 161 -19.37 24.60 -7.61
CA VAL A 161 -20.79 24.26 -7.47
C VAL A 161 -20.96 23.27 -6.32
N ILE A 162 -21.95 23.48 -5.46
CA ILE A 162 -22.42 22.47 -4.51
C ILE A 162 -23.88 22.16 -4.77
N THR A 163 -24.29 20.91 -4.53
CA THR A 163 -25.68 20.47 -4.66
C THR A 163 -26.10 19.68 -3.42
N TRP A 164 -27.40 19.71 -3.11
CA TRP A 164 -27.99 18.96 -2.00
C TRP A 164 -29.43 18.56 -2.28
N ASP A 165 -29.85 17.44 -1.67
CA ASP A 165 -31.21 16.94 -1.60
C ASP A 165 -31.46 16.31 -0.23
N CYS A 166 -32.50 16.74 0.47
CA CYS A 166 -32.87 16.24 1.80
C CYS A 166 -33.24 14.75 1.83
N GLN A 167 -33.44 14.13 0.67
CA GLN A 167 -33.65 12.70 0.49
C GLN A 167 -32.35 11.89 0.34
N GLY A 168 -31.17 12.52 0.24
CA GLY A 168 -29.91 11.79 0.38
C GLY A 168 -28.72 12.20 -0.48
N SER A 169 -28.90 13.03 -1.52
CA SER A 169 -27.80 13.35 -2.45
C SER A 169 -27.11 14.66 -2.11
N ARG A 170 -25.80 14.73 -2.30
CA ARG A 170 -25.02 15.98 -2.21
C ARG A 170 -23.71 15.85 -2.94
N HIS A 171 -23.32 16.92 -3.62
CA HIS A 171 -22.13 16.92 -4.46
C HIS A 171 -21.36 18.24 -4.32
N LEU A 172 -20.05 18.18 -4.51
CA LEU A 172 -19.14 19.29 -4.70
C LEU A 172 -18.52 19.14 -6.09
N PHE A 173 -18.66 20.15 -6.93
CA PHE A 173 -18.04 20.24 -8.24
C PHE A 173 -17.04 21.39 -8.28
N LEU A 174 -15.88 21.14 -8.88
CA LEU A 174 -14.85 22.13 -9.11
C LEU A 174 -14.46 22.13 -10.58
N ASN A 175 -14.48 23.30 -11.21
CA ASN A 175 -14.12 23.48 -12.63
C ASN A 175 -14.86 22.52 -13.57
N GLY A 176 -16.18 22.37 -13.36
CA GLY A 176 -17.04 21.49 -14.16
C GLY A 176 -16.92 20.00 -13.83
N ARG A 177 -16.10 19.60 -12.85
CA ARG A 177 -15.88 18.20 -12.47
C ARG A 177 -16.44 17.90 -11.09
N ASP A 178 -17.15 16.80 -10.95
CA ASP A 178 -17.55 16.28 -9.65
C ASP A 178 -16.28 15.90 -8.85
N VAL A 179 -16.13 16.39 -7.64
CA VAL A 179 -15.04 16.08 -6.69
C VAL A 179 -15.59 15.59 -5.35
N SER A 180 -16.85 15.15 -5.33
CA SER A 180 -17.61 14.73 -4.16
C SER A 180 -17.00 13.47 -3.57
N PHE A 181 -16.07 13.65 -2.65
CA PHE A 181 -15.44 12.55 -1.96
C PHE A 181 -15.05 12.93 -0.54
N PHE A 182 -15.21 11.97 0.37
CA PHE A 182 -14.96 12.18 1.80
C PHE A 182 -13.48 11.94 2.14
N THR A 183 -12.91 12.76 3.03
CA THR A 183 -11.48 12.72 3.38
C THR A 183 -11.20 12.70 4.89
N SER A 184 -12.13 12.27 5.75
CA SER A 184 -11.70 11.99 7.13
C SER A 184 -10.84 10.72 7.17
N ASP A 185 -10.27 10.48 8.35
CA ASP A 185 -9.47 9.33 8.83
C ASP A 185 -10.16 7.95 8.70
N ARG A 186 -11.19 7.87 7.86
CA ARG A 186 -12.05 6.75 7.59
C ARG A 186 -12.02 6.50 6.06
N PRO A 187 -11.25 5.51 5.59
CA PRO A 187 -10.89 5.31 4.17
C PRO A 187 -12.04 4.77 3.30
N TRP A 188 -13.28 5.23 3.46
CA TRP A 188 -14.46 4.44 3.04
C TRP A 188 -15.22 4.92 1.81
N GLY A 189 -14.87 6.07 1.23
CA GLY A 189 -15.17 6.47 -0.15
C GLY A 189 -16.59 6.42 -0.75
N ILE A 190 -17.58 5.98 -0.01
CA ILE A 190 -18.98 6.07 -0.41
C ILE A 190 -19.57 7.15 0.46
N LEU A 191 -20.11 8.19 -0.18
CA LEU A 191 -20.84 9.21 0.54
C LEU A 191 -22.10 8.56 1.14
N PRO A 192 -22.30 8.63 2.46
CA PRO A 192 -23.52 8.13 3.05
C PRO A 192 -24.69 8.97 2.54
N ASN A 193 -25.79 8.30 2.17
CA ASN A 193 -27.06 8.99 1.98
C ASN A 193 -27.50 9.52 3.34
N VAL A 194 -27.66 10.83 3.46
CA VAL A 194 -28.10 11.49 4.70
C VAL A 194 -29.43 12.17 4.47
N THR A 195 -30.39 11.94 5.36
CA THR A 195 -31.71 12.58 5.30
C THR A 195 -31.87 13.56 6.44
N TRP A 196 -32.61 14.64 6.19
CA TRP A 196 -32.93 15.65 7.21
C TRP A 196 -34.27 16.29 6.95
N THR A 197 -34.83 16.93 7.98
CA THR A 197 -35.98 17.80 7.83
C THR A 197 -35.49 19.20 7.47
N PRO A 198 -35.90 19.77 6.31
CA PRO A 198 -35.49 21.11 5.91
C PRO A 198 -35.87 22.16 6.96
N GLN A 199 -34.89 22.97 7.38
CA GLN A 199 -35.09 24.09 8.30
C GLN A 199 -34.47 25.36 7.74
N GLU A 200 -35.28 26.40 7.53
CA GLU A 200 -34.82 27.71 7.06
C GLU A 200 -34.06 28.48 8.16
N HIS A 201 -33.11 29.32 7.74
CA HIS A 201 -32.45 30.32 8.58
C HIS A 201 -32.79 31.75 8.10
N PRO A 202 -32.43 32.81 8.86
CA PRO A 202 -32.83 34.17 8.51
C PRO A 202 -32.17 34.72 7.25
N ARG A 203 -30.90 34.37 7.02
CA ARG A 203 -30.06 34.93 5.95
C ARG A 203 -28.87 34.02 5.64
N PHE A 204 -28.27 34.22 4.47
CA PHE A 204 -27.00 33.64 4.10
C PHE A 204 -25.97 34.72 3.75
N PHE A 205 -24.70 34.38 3.91
CA PHE A 205 -23.54 35.21 3.65
C PHE A 205 -22.87 34.78 2.35
N VAL A 206 -22.55 35.74 1.48
CA VAL A 206 -21.76 35.52 0.25
C VAL A 206 -20.35 36.04 0.50
N GLY A 207 -19.35 35.19 0.27
CA GLY A 207 -17.93 35.52 0.42
C GLY A 207 -17.46 35.91 1.82
N ASN A 208 -18.21 35.54 2.87
CA ASN A 208 -17.84 35.75 4.27
C ASN A 208 -18.60 34.78 5.19
N ARG A 209 -18.31 34.78 6.50
CA ARG A 209 -18.89 33.86 7.50
C ARG A 209 -19.82 34.52 8.54
N GLY A 210 -20.09 35.83 8.44
CA GLY A 210 -20.81 36.62 9.47
C GLY A 210 -20.03 36.84 10.78
N ARG A 211 -20.51 37.74 11.66
CA ARG A 211 -19.87 38.16 12.94
C ARG A 211 -20.24 37.36 14.21
N ASP A 212 -21.35 36.63 14.22
CA ASP A 212 -21.89 36.08 15.49
C ASP A 212 -21.86 34.55 15.58
N THR A 213 -21.24 33.85 14.62
CA THR A 213 -21.49 32.41 14.42
C THR A 213 -20.50 31.45 15.10
N TYR A 214 -19.51 31.93 15.87
CA TYR A 214 -18.61 31.10 16.71
C TYR A 214 -17.97 31.98 17.79
N HIS A 215 -18.26 31.76 19.08
CA HIS A 215 -17.61 32.47 20.20
C HIS A 215 -16.11 32.10 20.35
N THR A 216 -15.28 32.46 19.38
CA THR A 216 -13.83 32.58 19.56
C THR A 216 -13.50 34.05 19.80
N PRO A 217 -12.74 34.42 20.84
CA PRO A 217 -12.24 35.78 21.00
C PRO A 217 -11.38 36.15 19.78
N GLU A 218 -11.69 37.29 19.15
CA GLU A 218 -11.17 37.77 17.85
C GLU A 218 -9.64 38.01 17.79
N PRO A 219 -8.97 37.99 16.59
CA PRO A 219 -9.44 38.61 15.33
C PRO A 219 -9.10 37.81 14.05
N ASN A 220 -10.05 37.06 13.47
CA ASN A 220 -9.84 36.39 12.17
C ASN A 220 -11.18 36.19 11.43
N TRP A 221 -11.79 37.29 10.95
CA TRP A 221 -13.00 37.20 10.12
C TRP A 221 -12.64 36.75 8.69
N GLY A 222 -13.37 35.74 8.19
CA GLY A 222 -13.02 34.96 6.99
C GLY A 222 -13.72 35.46 5.73
N GLY A 223 -13.50 36.72 5.35
CA GLY A 223 -13.81 37.17 3.99
C GLY A 223 -13.15 36.26 2.94
N CYS A 224 -13.71 36.17 1.75
CA CYS A 224 -13.19 35.28 0.72
C CYS A 224 -11.81 35.70 0.23
N GLN A 225 -11.37 36.93 0.48
CA GLN A 225 -10.07 37.49 0.06
C GLN A 225 -9.79 37.25 -1.43
N GLY A 226 -10.84 37.36 -2.24
CA GLY A 226 -10.85 37.13 -3.68
C GLY A 226 -12.05 37.79 -4.32
N VAL A 227 -12.12 37.77 -5.64
CA VAL A 227 -13.26 38.32 -6.39
C VAL A 227 -14.26 37.21 -6.65
N ILE A 228 -15.48 37.33 -6.13
CA ILE A 228 -16.61 36.46 -6.47
C ILE A 228 -17.36 37.07 -7.65
N ASP A 229 -17.82 36.21 -8.55
CA ASP A 229 -18.64 36.60 -9.69
C ASP A 229 -19.70 35.51 -9.98
N GLU A 230 -20.79 35.90 -10.65
CA GLU A 230 -21.85 35.01 -11.17
C GLU A 230 -22.49 34.09 -10.11
N PHE A 231 -22.72 34.60 -8.90
CA PHE A 231 -23.26 33.82 -7.79
C PHE A 231 -24.74 33.46 -8.05
N SER A 232 -25.07 32.16 -8.09
CA SER A 232 -26.40 31.65 -8.42
C SER A 232 -26.85 30.61 -7.40
N ILE A 233 -28.14 30.64 -7.04
CA ILE A 233 -28.81 29.60 -6.26
C ILE A 233 -29.94 29.02 -7.11
N TYR A 234 -29.92 27.70 -7.30
CA TYR A 234 -30.88 26.94 -8.09
C TYR A 234 -31.91 26.23 -7.21
N GLU A 235 -33.14 26.11 -7.71
CA GLU A 235 -34.25 25.44 -7.02
C GLU A 235 -34.07 23.92 -6.92
N GLN A 236 -33.26 23.33 -7.80
CA GLN A 236 -33.02 21.88 -7.87
C GLN A 236 -31.50 21.58 -7.93
N PRO A 237 -31.09 20.34 -7.59
CA PRO A 237 -29.72 19.89 -7.76
C PRO A 237 -29.35 19.89 -9.24
N LEU A 238 -28.25 20.54 -9.60
CA LEU A 238 -27.68 20.50 -10.94
C LEU A 238 -27.05 19.11 -11.18
N THR A 239 -27.27 18.57 -12.37
CA THR A 239 -26.61 17.34 -12.82
C THR A 239 -25.15 17.61 -13.20
N ALA A 240 -24.32 16.56 -13.23
CA ALA A 240 -22.91 16.69 -13.64
C ALA A 240 -22.76 17.27 -15.05
N ASP A 241 -23.64 16.91 -15.99
CA ASP A 241 -23.64 17.43 -17.36
C ASP A 241 -24.04 18.91 -17.41
N GLU A 242 -25.00 19.33 -16.58
CA GLU A 242 -25.41 20.74 -16.47
C GLU A 242 -24.28 21.59 -15.86
N VAL A 243 -23.61 21.09 -14.82
CA VAL A 243 -22.45 21.76 -14.22
C VAL A 243 -21.29 21.86 -15.21
N ALA A 244 -21.00 20.78 -15.95
CA ALA A 244 -20.00 20.81 -17.02
C ALA A 244 -20.38 21.81 -18.11
N THR A 245 -21.66 21.89 -18.47
CA THR A 245 -22.19 22.86 -19.45
C THR A 245 -22.04 24.30 -18.96
N LEU A 246 -22.34 24.57 -17.69
CA LEU A 246 -22.17 25.88 -17.05
C LEU A 246 -20.70 26.30 -17.03
N TYR A 247 -19.80 25.39 -16.66
CA TYR A 247 -18.36 25.60 -16.71
C TYR A 247 -17.89 25.93 -18.14
N VAL A 248 -18.36 25.18 -19.14
CA VAL A 248 -18.05 25.41 -20.57
C VAL A 248 -18.58 26.76 -21.05
N ALA A 249 -19.85 27.06 -20.77
CA ALA A 249 -20.45 28.35 -21.09
C ALA A 249 -19.64 29.48 -20.43
N GLY A 250 -19.05 29.20 -19.27
CA GLY A 250 -18.05 29.99 -18.56
C GLY A 250 -16.91 30.56 -19.41
N PHE A 251 -16.47 29.85 -20.45
CA PHE A 251 -15.30 30.23 -21.24
C PHE A 251 -15.59 30.47 -22.73
N GLY A 252 -16.85 30.34 -23.18
CA GLY A 252 -17.21 30.30 -24.60
C GLY A 252 -16.95 28.92 -25.21
N THR A 253 -17.84 28.42 -26.08
CA THR A 253 -17.85 26.99 -26.44
C THR A 253 -16.70 26.54 -27.36
N PRO A 254 -16.18 25.30 -27.19
CA PRO A 254 -16.34 24.40 -26.05
C PRO A 254 -15.04 24.16 -25.28
N ALA A 255 -15.19 24.00 -23.96
CA ALA A 255 -14.19 23.45 -23.04
C ALA A 255 -13.93 21.94 -23.25
N ALA A 256 -14.21 21.41 -24.45
CA ALA A 256 -13.72 20.11 -24.86
C ALA A 256 -12.21 20.27 -25.10
N ALA A 257 -11.41 19.78 -24.16
CA ALA A 257 -9.96 19.94 -24.18
C ALA A 257 -9.30 18.60 -23.91
N PRO A 258 -8.27 18.23 -24.69
CA PRO A 258 -7.68 16.93 -24.52
C PRO A 258 -7.05 16.80 -23.13
N LEU A 259 -6.97 15.56 -22.64
CA LEU A 259 -6.22 15.22 -21.45
C LEU A 259 -4.74 15.16 -21.81
N PHE A 260 -3.88 15.75 -20.97
CA PHE A 260 -2.43 15.78 -21.16
C PHE A 260 -1.73 15.07 -20.00
N LEU A 261 -0.72 14.26 -20.31
CA LEU A 261 0.10 13.53 -19.36
C LEU A 261 1.54 13.46 -19.86
N ALA A 262 2.47 14.16 -19.21
CA ALA A 262 3.90 13.99 -19.47
C ALA A 262 4.41 12.67 -18.89
N ARG A 263 5.24 11.99 -19.67
CA ARG A 263 5.98 10.80 -19.24
C ARG A 263 7.17 11.21 -18.38
N ARG A 264 7.47 10.41 -17.35
CA ARG A 264 8.61 10.56 -16.44
C ARG A 264 8.98 12.02 -16.12
N PRO A 265 8.15 12.75 -15.34
CA PRO A 265 8.48 14.12 -14.97
C PRO A 265 9.57 14.19 -13.88
N ALA A 266 10.67 13.46 -14.06
CA ALA A 266 11.87 13.54 -13.26
C ALA A 266 13.12 13.30 -14.14
N THR A 267 14.15 14.13 -13.98
CA THR A 267 15.45 13.98 -14.68
C THR A 267 16.61 14.34 -13.74
N LEU A 268 17.85 14.18 -14.20
CA LEU A 268 19.03 14.74 -13.54
C LEU A 268 19.43 16.07 -14.17
N GLU A 269 20.02 16.97 -13.39
CA GLU A 269 20.49 18.29 -13.87
C GLU A 269 21.59 18.20 -14.95
N ASN A 270 22.33 17.10 -14.99
CA ASN A 270 23.38 16.85 -15.99
C ASN A 270 22.84 16.15 -17.26
N GLU A 271 21.58 15.71 -17.26
CA GLU A 271 20.92 15.06 -18.38
C GLU A 271 19.89 16.00 -19.04
N PRO A 272 19.75 15.96 -20.39
CA PRO A 272 18.64 16.63 -21.04
C PRO A 272 17.31 15.97 -20.65
N PHE A 273 16.34 16.76 -20.21
CA PHE A 273 14.95 16.32 -20.10
C PHE A 273 14.33 16.33 -21.49
N HIS A 274 13.68 15.23 -21.88
CA HIS A 274 12.97 15.10 -23.15
C HIS A 274 11.46 15.07 -22.86
N PRO A 275 10.73 16.20 -22.97
CA PRO A 275 9.31 16.21 -22.67
C PRO A 275 8.54 15.42 -23.72
N VAL A 276 7.98 14.28 -23.31
CA VAL A 276 7.05 13.47 -24.10
C VAL A 276 5.68 13.51 -23.43
N ILE A 277 4.69 14.01 -24.15
CA ILE A 277 3.35 14.30 -23.62
C ILE A 277 2.33 13.43 -24.34
N ASP A 278 1.69 12.53 -23.61
CA ASP A 278 0.54 11.80 -24.11
C ASP A 278 -0.71 12.67 -24.04
N VAL A 279 -1.47 12.66 -25.13
CA VAL A 279 -2.64 13.50 -25.32
C VAL A 279 -3.82 12.64 -25.75
N ALA A 280 -4.92 12.71 -25.02
CA ALA A 280 -6.13 11.91 -25.30
C ALA A 280 -7.36 12.78 -25.46
N ASN A 281 -8.24 12.42 -26.38
CA ASN A 281 -9.58 12.99 -26.48
C ASN A 281 -10.59 12.09 -25.75
N PRO A 282 -11.07 12.45 -24.55
CA PRO A 282 -12.05 11.65 -23.82
C PRO A 282 -13.51 11.90 -24.24
N TYR A 283 -13.76 12.89 -25.12
CA TYR A 283 -15.12 13.34 -25.43
C TYR A 283 -15.74 12.57 -26.59
N GLY A 284 -17.08 12.58 -26.63
CA GLY A 284 -17.87 12.01 -27.73
C GLY A 284 -17.80 12.81 -29.04
N SER A 285 -17.08 13.93 -29.08
CA SER A 285 -16.88 14.78 -30.24
C SER A 285 -15.39 14.95 -30.59
N ASP A 286 -15.13 15.24 -31.86
CA ASP A 286 -13.79 15.58 -32.33
C ASP A 286 -13.29 16.89 -31.70
N LEU A 287 -12.00 16.92 -31.38
CA LEU A 287 -11.30 18.11 -30.88
C LEU A 287 -10.48 18.74 -32.00
N GLN A 288 -10.55 20.06 -32.12
CA GLN A 288 -9.68 20.85 -32.97
C GLN A 288 -9.27 22.14 -32.25
N GLY A 289 -7.97 22.42 -32.24
CA GLY A 289 -7.43 23.59 -31.55
C GLY A 289 -5.91 23.68 -31.63
N THR A 290 -5.32 24.51 -30.78
CA THR A 290 -3.87 24.63 -30.59
C THR A 290 -3.50 24.10 -29.21
N ALA A 291 -2.58 23.14 -29.17
CA ALA A 291 -1.99 22.62 -27.95
C ALA A 291 -0.62 23.27 -27.72
N GLU A 292 -0.39 23.75 -26.50
CA GLU A 292 0.86 24.35 -26.06
C GLU A 292 1.33 23.69 -24.76
N VAL A 293 2.63 23.49 -24.62
CA VAL A 293 3.26 23.01 -23.38
C VAL A 293 4.26 24.05 -22.95
N ARG A 294 4.11 24.57 -21.73
CA ARG A 294 4.99 25.56 -21.14
C ARG A 294 5.75 24.97 -19.96
N LEU A 295 6.96 25.50 -19.72
CA LEU A 295 7.76 25.20 -18.55
C LEU A 295 7.83 26.44 -17.67
N LEU A 296 7.34 26.31 -16.43
CA LEU A 296 7.37 27.36 -15.43
C LEU A 296 8.22 26.93 -14.23
N GLY A 297 8.97 27.84 -13.63
CA GLY A 297 9.77 27.56 -12.42
C GLY A 297 11.19 28.11 -12.50
N ASN A 298 11.80 28.41 -11.33
CA ASN A 298 13.13 29.03 -11.23
C ASN A 298 13.29 30.30 -12.09
N GLY A 299 12.26 31.15 -12.13
CA GLY A 299 12.24 32.39 -12.92
C GLY A 299 12.04 32.19 -14.43
N ARG A 300 11.76 30.96 -14.88
CA ARG A 300 11.38 30.65 -16.27
C ARG A 300 9.87 30.63 -16.44
N ASP A 301 9.43 31.09 -17.61
CA ASP A 301 8.10 30.89 -18.19
C ASP A 301 8.28 30.83 -19.71
N GLU A 302 8.50 29.64 -20.24
CA GLU A 302 8.82 29.42 -21.65
C GLU A 302 7.87 28.41 -22.29
N ALA A 303 7.40 28.69 -23.51
CA ALA A 303 6.66 27.71 -24.30
C ALA A 303 7.65 26.73 -24.94
N LEU A 304 7.57 25.46 -24.53
CA LEU A 304 8.39 24.37 -25.06
C LEU A 304 7.89 23.90 -26.43
N LEU A 305 6.56 23.91 -26.62
CA LEU A 305 5.90 23.59 -27.89
C LEU A 305 4.58 24.35 -28.01
N SER A 306 4.19 24.69 -29.23
CA SER A 306 2.85 25.20 -29.55
C SER A 306 2.49 24.78 -30.98
N GLN A 307 1.48 23.95 -31.15
CA GLN A 307 1.10 23.42 -32.46
C GLN A 307 -0.41 23.14 -32.59
N PRO A 308 -0.95 23.15 -33.82
CA PRO A 308 -2.31 22.67 -34.07
C PRO A 308 -2.47 21.20 -33.65
N LEU A 309 -3.62 20.88 -33.07
CA LEU A 309 -4.00 19.54 -32.64
C LEU A 309 -5.42 19.24 -33.12
N SER A 310 -5.56 18.13 -33.85
CA SER A 310 -6.86 17.56 -34.20
C SER A 310 -6.91 16.12 -33.73
N LEU A 311 -7.90 15.79 -32.90
CA LEU A 311 -8.07 14.47 -32.32
C LEU A 311 -9.50 13.99 -32.50
N LYS A 312 -9.66 12.82 -33.11
CA LYS A 312 -10.94 12.14 -33.19
C LYS A 312 -11.45 11.74 -31.82
N THR A 313 -12.76 11.60 -31.67
CA THR A 313 -13.40 11.01 -30.48
C THR A 313 -12.66 9.74 -30.04
N GLY A 314 -12.22 9.69 -28.77
CA GLY A 314 -11.51 8.55 -28.18
C GLY A 314 -10.06 8.36 -28.64
N ALA A 315 -9.55 9.16 -29.58
CA ALA A 315 -8.19 9.01 -30.10
C ALA A 315 -7.12 9.49 -29.11
N ARG A 316 -5.92 8.93 -29.25
CA ARG A 316 -4.72 9.33 -28.51
C ARG A 316 -3.60 9.69 -29.49
N THR A 317 -2.76 10.63 -29.09
CA THR A 317 -1.51 10.98 -29.79
C THR A 317 -0.42 11.33 -28.77
N THR A 318 0.80 11.50 -29.24
CA THR A 318 1.93 11.96 -28.43
C THR A 318 2.49 13.25 -29.03
N LEU A 319 2.83 14.20 -28.17
CA LEU A 319 3.57 15.42 -28.51
C LEU A 319 4.98 15.31 -27.94
N GLU A 320 5.97 15.73 -28.70
CA GLU A 320 7.36 15.76 -28.26
C GLU A 320 7.87 17.19 -28.33
N ALA A 321 8.42 17.68 -27.22
CA ALA A 321 9.06 18.98 -27.18
C ALA A 321 10.58 18.83 -27.34
N PRO A 322 11.29 19.89 -27.78
CA PRO A 322 12.74 19.89 -27.84
C PRO A 322 13.37 19.59 -26.46
N PRO A 323 14.53 18.90 -26.41
CA PRO A 323 15.20 18.59 -25.15
C PRO A 323 15.58 19.84 -24.36
N GLN A 324 15.40 19.80 -23.04
CA GLN A 324 15.68 20.90 -22.12
C GLN A 324 16.81 20.56 -21.17
N ARG A 325 17.79 21.46 -21.01
CA ARG A 325 18.77 21.41 -19.93
C ARG A 325 18.34 22.36 -18.82
N LEU A 326 18.03 21.79 -17.67
CA LEU A 326 17.45 22.50 -16.55
C LEU A 326 18.37 22.37 -15.33
N PRO A 327 18.63 23.46 -14.60
CA PRO A 327 19.29 23.33 -13.31
C PRO A 327 18.41 22.57 -12.32
N ARG A 328 19.01 22.04 -11.26
CA ARG A 328 18.28 21.42 -10.15
C ARG A 328 17.12 22.30 -9.69
N GLY A 329 15.98 21.65 -9.45
CA GLY A 329 14.82 22.28 -8.83
C GLY A 329 13.51 21.64 -9.26
N THR A 330 12.43 22.24 -8.81
CA THR A 330 11.08 21.85 -9.16
C THR A 330 10.52 22.81 -10.20
N TYR A 331 9.97 22.26 -11.27
CA TYR A 331 9.35 22.97 -12.38
C TYR A 331 7.92 22.49 -12.56
N ASP A 332 7.14 23.27 -13.28
CA ASP A 332 5.80 22.95 -13.70
C ASP A 332 5.72 22.85 -15.22
N LEU A 333 5.35 21.68 -15.71
CA LEU A 333 4.88 21.50 -17.08
C LEU A 333 3.41 21.91 -17.13
N VAL A 334 3.12 23.00 -17.83
CA VAL A 334 1.77 23.56 -17.98
C VAL A 334 1.26 23.24 -19.37
N PHE A 335 0.18 22.49 -19.44
CA PHE A 335 -0.48 22.11 -20.69
C PHE A 335 -1.62 23.07 -20.97
N VAL A 336 -1.60 23.70 -22.13
CA VAL A 336 -2.53 24.74 -22.57
C VAL A 336 -3.24 24.25 -23.84
N PHE A 337 -4.55 24.46 -23.94
CA PHE A 337 -5.32 24.17 -25.15
C PHE A 337 -6.26 25.33 -25.47
N ASN A 338 -6.09 25.91 -26.65
CA ASN A 338 -6.79 27.14 -27.09
C ASN A 338 -6.61 28.30 -26.10
N GLY A 339 -5.37 28.52 -25.63
CA GLY A 339 -5.02 29.62 -24.73
C GLY A 339 -5.43 29.44 -23.27
N LEU A 340 -6.06 28.32 -22.93
CA LEU A 340 -6.51 28.01 -21.58
C LEU A 340 -5.67 26.88 -20.98
N VAL A 341 -5.16 27.08 -19.76
CA VAL A 341 -4.47 26.04 -18.99
C VAL A 341 -5.42 24.89 -18.71
N ARG A 342 -5.02 23.67 -19.09
CA ARG A 342 -5.81 22.44 -18.96
C ARG A 342 -5.29 21.52 -17.88
N ASN A 343 -3.97 21.44 -17.75
CA ASN A 343 -3.35 20.60 -16.73
C ASN A 343 -1.99 21.19 -16.35
N ARG A 344 -1.48 20.83 -15.17
CA ARG A 344 -0.12 21.10 -14.73
C ARG A 344 0.47 19.84 -14.12
N GLN A 345 1.74 19.56 -14.40
CA GLN A 345 2.47 18.47 -13.77
C GLN A 345 3.82 18.94 -13.28
N THR A 346 4.16 18.52 -12.07
CA THR A 346 5.44 18.83 -11.45
C THR A 346 6.56 18.00 -12.06
N LEU A 347 7.56 18.68 -12.63
CA LEU A 347 8.83 18.12 -13.09
C LEU A 347 9.91 18.32 -12.03
N SER A 348 10.52 17.23 -11.58
CA SER A 348 11.63 17.27 -10.62
C SER A 348 12.98 17.10 -11.31
N VAL A 349 13.85 18.12 -11.24
CA VAL A 349 15.22 18.04 -11.74
C VAL A 349 16.15 17.81 -10.56
N LEU A 350 16.69 16.60 -10.47
CA LEU A 350 17.43 16.11 -9.32
C LEU A 350 18.93 16.39 -9.48
N ALA A 351 19.62 16.64 -8.36
CA ALA A 351 21.08 16.51 -8.33
C ALA A 351 21.49 15.04 -8.57
N PRO A 352 22.70 14.76 -9.07
CA PRO A 352 23.26 13.41 -9.08
C PRO A 352 23.18 12.76 -7.69
N LEU A 353 22.88 11.47 -7.67
CA LEU A 353 23.01 10.62 -6.50
C LEU A 353 24.44 10.78 -5.96
N PRO A 354 24.61 11.20 -4.68
CA PRO A 354 25.94 11.33 -4.14
C PRO A 354 26.65 9.96 -4.12
N PRO A 355 27.99 9.91 -4.07
CA PRO A 355 28.71 8.65 -3.91
C PRO A 355 28.44 8.03 -2.53
N ALA A 356 28.37 6.70 -2.46
CA ALA A 356 28.26 5.99 -1.19
C ALA A 356 29.54 6.17 -0.36
N ALA A 357 29.47 5.92 0.95
CA ALA A 357 30.66 5.98 1.79
C ALA A 357 31.67 4.88 1.42
N GLU A 358 32.96 5.21 1.39
CA GLU A 358 34.03 4.25 1.06
C GLU A 358 34.28 3.23 2.17
N SER A 359 34.04 3.62 3.43
CA SER A 359 34.29 2.76 4.60
C SER A 359 33.27 2.97 5.71
N ALA A 360 33.08 1.93 6.52
CA ALA A 360 32.26 2.01 7.72
C ALA A 360 33.05 2.75 8.82
N SER A 361 32.70 4.01 9.08
CA SER A 361 33.01 4.61 10.37
C SER A 361 31.96 4.16 11.39
N ARG A 362 32.43 3.81 12.58
CA ARG A 362 31.58 3.36 13.69
C ARG A 362 32.12 3.94 14.98
N GLU A 363 31.44 4.95 15.52
CA GLU A 363 31.84 5.61 16.76
C GLU A 363 30.78 5.39 17.85
N LEU A 364 31.19 4.89 19.01
CA LEU A 364 30.28 4.67 20.14
C LEU A 364 29.85 6.02 20.73
N VAL A 365 28.55 6.30 20.73
CA VAL A 365 27.99 7.57 21.24
C VAL A 365 27.15 7.41 22.50
N ALA A 366 26.59 6.22 22.73
CA ALA A 366 25.91 5.88 23.97
C ALA A 366 26.11 4.41 24.33
N ARG A 367 26.20 4.11 25.62
CA ARG A 367 26.24 2.75 26.18
C ARG A 367 25.48 2.76 27.50
N ALA A 368 24.65 1.75 27.73
CA ALA A 368 23.92 1.59 28.98
C ALA A 368 23.71 0.12 29.34
N SER A 369 23.98 -0.22 30.61
CA SER A 369 23.48 -1.43 31.25
C SER A 369 22.05 -1.20 31.73
N ALA A 370 21.13 -2.09 31.39
CA ALA A 370 19.72 -1.90 31.72
C ALA A 370 19.47 -1.90 33.24
N THR A 371 20.21 -2.73 33.97
CA THR A 371 20.07 -2.88 35.43
C THR A 371 20.68 -1.71 36.19
N GLU A 372 21.77 -1.13 35.69
CA GLU A 372 22.40 0.07 36.29
C GLU A 372 21.59 1.35 36.05
N GLN A 373 20.88 1.43 34.92
CA GLN A 373 20.02 2.58 34.61
C GLN A 373 18.75 2.60 35.46
N ARG A 374 18.32 1.45 36.00
CA ARG A 374 17.08 1.36 36.76
C ARG A 374 17.13 2.29 37.98
N GLY A 375 16.14 3.17 38.10
CA GLY A 375 16.03 4.14 39.20
C GLY A 375 16.77 5.46 38.96
N THR A 376 17.46 5.62 37.83
CA THR A 376 18.03 6.91 37.41
C THR A 376 16.98 7.80 36.73
N ASP A 377 17.30 9.08 36.49
CA ASP A 377 16.45 10.01 35.74
C ASP A 377 16.30 9.61 34.25
N ARG A 378 17.19 8.75 33.75
CA ARG A 378 17.22 8.19 32.40
C ARG A 378 16.42 6.89 32.23
N TYR A 379 15.73 6.43 33.27
CA TYR A 379 14.88 5.23 33.22
C TYR A 379 13.41 5.53 33.57
N ARG A 380 12.47 4.86 32.89
CA ARG A 380 11.05 4.84 33.26
C ARG A 380 10.48 3.43 33.12
N GLU A 381 9.51 3.10 33.95
CA GLU A 381 8.73 1.86 33.85
C GLU A 381 7.24 2.14 34.06
N SER A 382 6.37 1.48 33.29
CA SER A 382 4.92 1.58 33.48
C SER A 382 4.39 0.58 34.52
N ALA A 383 5.20 -0.41 34.87
CA ALA A 383 4.93 -1.43 35.88
C ALA A 383 6.28 -1.91 36.48
N PRO A 384 6.30 -2.45 37.71
CA PRO A 384 7.54 -2.87 38.36
C PRO A 384 8.33 -3.91 37.53
N ALA A 385 9.53 -3.54 37.09
CA ALA A 385 10.45 -4.47 36.42
C ALA A 385 11.18 -5.38 37.43
N VAL A 386 11.77 -6.47 36.97
CA VAL A 386 12.53 -7.43 37.80
C VAL A 386 13.92 -7.65 37.21
N VAL A 387 14.94 -7.69 38.06
CA VAL A 387 16.30 -8.06 37.66
C VAL A 387 16.43 -9.58 37.70
N ARG A 388 16.97 -10.17 36.64
CA ARG A 388 17.27 -11.59 36.49
C ARG A 388 18.67 -11.78 35.90
N ASN A 389 19.15 -13.00 35.85
CA ASN A 389 20.45 -13.35 35.28
C ASN A 389 20.30 -14.47 34.25
N LEU A 390 21.04 -14.35 33.14
CA LEU A 390 21.30 -15.45 32.20
C LEU A 390 22.80 -15.75 32.25
N GLY A 391 23.15 -16.87 32.89
CA GLY A 391 24.54 -17.09 33.34
C GLY A 391 24.97 -15.95 34.26
N ASP A 392 26.12 -15.34 33.96
CA ASP A 392 26.66 -14.20 34.70
C ASP A 392 26.18 -12.83 34.19
N THR A 393 25.31 -12.80 33.17
CA THR A 393 24.82 -11.53 32.61
C THR A 393 23.50 -11.12 33.24
N PRO A 394 23.44 -10.00 33.99
CA PRO A 394 22.20 -9.47 34.52
C PRO A 394 21.37 -8.81 33.42
N TYR A 395 20.05 -8.95 33.51
CA TYR A 395 19.10 -8.28 32.63
C TYR A 395 17.88 -7.78 33.40
N LEU A 396 17.25 -6.75 32.84
CA LEU A 396 16.01 -6.20 33.34
C LEU A 396 14.83 -6.76 32.54
N GLU A 397 13.82 -7.21 33.25
CA GLU A 397 12.59 -7.76 32.69
C GLU A 397 11.42 -6.86 33.03
N ALA A 398 10.68 -6.43 32.00
CA ALA A 398 9.48 -5.62 32.16
C ALA A 398 8.36 -6.38 32.90
N GLY A 399 7.28 -5.65 33.21
CA GLY A 399 6.09 -6.25 33.81
C GLY A 399 5.49 -7.38 32.96
N GLN A 400 4.74 -8.25 33.63
CA GLN A 400 4.21 -9.49 33.05
C GLN A 400 2.89 -9.30 32.29
N ASN A 401 2.27 -8.13 32.33
CA ASN A 401 1.00 -7.89 31.67
C ASN A 401 1.19 -7.32 30.26
N PRO A 402 0.22 -7.54 29.35
CA PRO A 402 0.21 -6.86 28.07
C PRO A 402 0.32 -5.35 28.25
N PHE A 403 1.23 -4.76 27.50
CA PHE A 403 1.59 -3.37 27.44
C PHE A 403 2.33 -2.78 28.65
N ASP A 404 2.88 -3.63 29.51
CA ASP A 404 3.90 -3.21 30.47
C ASP A 404 5.16 -2.79 29.70
N ARG A 405 5.74 -1.65 30.05
CA ARG A 405 6.81 -0.98 29.30
C ARG A 405 7.97 -0.60 30.21
N ILE A 406 9.17 -0.65 29.64
CA ILE A 406 10.39 -0.03 30.19
C ILE A 406 10.98 0.90 29.14
N ALA A 407 11.61 2.00 29.59
CA ALA A 407 12.21 2.97 28.69
C ALA A 407 13.52 3.54 29.23
N PHE A 408 14.43 3.86 28.30
CA PHE A 408 15.78 4.36 28.56
C PHE A 408 16.05 5.60 27.72
N ARG A 409 16.51 6.70 28.34
CA ARG A 409 16.90 7.93 27.64
C ARG A 409 18.40 7.95 27.37
N PHE A 410 18.77 8.20 26.13
CA PHE A 410 20.15 8.35 25.68
C PHE A 410 20.29 9.56 24.76
N ASP A 411 21.53 10.02 24.59
CA ASP A 411 21.85 11.16 23.74
C ASP A 411 22.67 10.70 22.53
N VAL A 412 22.49 11.37 21.39
CA VAL A 412 23.31 11.26 20.18
C VAL A 412 23.90 12.63 19.85
N ARG A 413 25.03 12.66 19.15
CA ARG A 413 25.75 13.92 18.88
C ARG A 413 25.29 14.61 17.61
N LYS A 414 24.91 13.84 16.59
CA LYS A 414 24.49 14.35 15.27
C LYS A 414 23.15 13.77 14.87
N THR A 415 22.33 14.59 14.23
CA THR A 415 21.04 14.21 13.66
C THR A 415 21.12 14.07 12.15
N GLY A 416 20.18 13.35 11.54
CA GLY A 416 20.06 13.26 10.07
C GLY A 416 21.12 12.38 9.38
N ILE A 417 22.04 11.77 10.13
CA ILE A 417 23.02 10.79 9.66
C ILE A 417 22.71 9.40 10.24
N PRO A 418 23.12 8.30 9.60
CA PRO A 418 22.80 6.96 10.06
C PRO A 418 23.45 6.64 11.42
N HIS A 419 22.70 5.95 12.27
CA HIS A 419 23.15 5.39 13.54
C HIS A 419 22.73 3.92 13.61
N VAL A 420 23.39 3.12 14.45
CA VAL A 420 22.99 1.75 14.78
C VAL A 420 22.72 1.64 16.26
N LEU A 421 21.51 1.19 16.62
CA LEU A 421 21.22 0.64 17.94
C LEU A 421 21.65 -0.82 17.95
N HIS A 422 22.59 -1.17 18.82
CA HIS A 422 22.98 -2.54 19.15
C HIS A 422 22.39 -2.91 20.51
N LEU A 423 21.30 -3.68 20.50
CA LEU A 423 20.53 -4.05 21.70
C LEU A 423 20.87 -5.48 22.12
N LEU A 424 21.06 -5.72 23.42
CA LEU A 424 21.36 -7.04 23.98
C LEU A 424 20.17 -7.56 24.79
N TYR A 425 19.64 -8.72 24.43
CA TYR A 425 18.48 -9.33 25.10
C TYR A 425 18.74 -10.80 25.47
N PRO A 426 18.13 -11.32 26.54
CA PRO A 426 18.25 -12.73 26.90
C PRO A 426 17.35 -13.60 26.02
N ASP A 427 17.94 -14.59 25.34
CA ASP A 427 17.22 -15.59 24.56
C ASP A 427 17.13 -16.92 25.33
N ASP A 428 16.45 -16.86 26.48
CA ASP A 428 16.35 -17.92 27.48
C ASP A 428 14.97 -18.60 27.55
N ARG A 429 13.95 -17.92 27.01
CA ARG A 429 12.55 -18.38 27.07
C ARG A 429 11.67 -17.68 26.05
N GLU A 430 10.38 -17.96 26.10
CA GLU A 430 9.38 -17.33 25.25
C GLU A 430 9.17 -15.84 25.60
N ARG A 431 9.30 -14.94 24.62
CA ARG A 431 9.10 -13.49 24.77
C ARG A 431 8.46 -12.90 23.50
N ILE A 432 7.66 -11.84 23.67
CA ILE A 432 7.06 -11.06 22.58
C ILE A 432 7.14 -9.59 22.97
N PHE A 433 8.07 -8.84 22.38
CA PHE A 433 8.23 -7.42 22.69
C PHE A 433 8.65 -6.56 21.51
N ASP A 434 8.15 -5.32 21.49
CA ASP A 434 8.62 -4.31 20.53
C ASP A 434 9.91 -3.63 21.00
N VAL A 435 10.61 -3.04 20.04
CA VAL A 435 11.77 -2.17 20.23
C VAL A 435 11.47 -0.90 19.46
N ILE A 436 11.29 0.21 20.18
CA ILE A 436 10.94 1.51 19.60
C ILE A 436 11.96 2.56 20.00
N ILE A 437 12.43 3.36 19.02
CA ILE A 437 13.12 4.62 19.30
C ILE A 437 12.16 5.78 19.05
N SER A 438 12.08 6.70 20.02
CA SER A 438 11.23 7.89 20.00
C SER A 438 12.04 9.14 20.40
N SER A 439 11.64 10.31 19.93
CA SER A 439 12.16 11.62 20.42
C SER A 439 11.09 12.71 20.34
N SER A 440 11.34 13.88 20.93
CA SER A 440 10.38 15.01 20.99
C SER A 440 9.84 15.42 19.62
N ASN A 441 10.72 15.52 18.62
CA ASN A 441 10.36 15.93 17.25
C ASN A 441 9.89 14.74 16.38
N ALA A 442 9.91 13.54 16.94
CA ALA A 442 9.67 12.29 16.24
C ALA A 442 9.05 11.26 17.19
N PRO A 443 7.92 11.57 17.84
CA PRO A 443 7.39 10.71 18.88
C PRO A 443 6.99 9.35 18.32
N CYS A 444 6.55 9.32 17.05
CA CYS A 444 6.34 8.14 16.23
C CYS A 444 7.26 8.18 15.00
N SER A 445 8.03 7.12 14.77
CA SER A 445 8.90 6.97 13.61
C SER A 445 8.86 5.54 13.11
N TYR A 446 8.26 5.31 11.94
CA TYR A 446 8.15 3.96 11.36
C TYR A 446 9.52 3.33 11.03
N ALA A 447 10.57 4.14 10.88
CA ALA A 447 11.94 3.65 10.73
C ALA A 447 12.49 2.89 11.96
N THR A 448 11.81 2.93 13.11
CA THR A 448 12.35 2.40 14.38
C THR A 448 11.35 1.57 15.17
N GLN A 449 10.30 1.02 14.54
CA GLN A 449 9.26 0.21 15.20
C GLN A 449 9.41 -1.28 14.84
N GLY A 450 10.41 -1.95 15.39
CA GLY A 450 10.63 -3.39 15.21
C GLY A 450 10.37 -4.17 16.50
N GLY A 451 10.98 -5.35 16.63
CA GLY A 451 10.99 -6.10 17.89
C GLY A 451 11.33 -7.57 17.72
N VAL A 452 11.24 -8.31 18.84
CA VAL A 452 11.81 -9.65 18.98
C VAL A 452 10.76 -10.66 19.44
N LEU A 453 10.77 -11.82 18.77
CA LEU A 453 10.05 -13.03 19.13
C LEU A 453 11.06 -14.13 19.50
N THR A 454 10.88 -14.77 20.66
CA THR A 454 11.71 -15.92 21.09
C THR A 454 10.84 -17.07 21.60
N GLY A 455 11.43 -18.27 21.68
CA GLY A 455 10.83 -19.48 22.26
C GLY A 455 9.59 -20.02 21.53
N CYS A 456 9.05 -21.12 22.06
CA CYS A 456 7.99 -21.93 21.46
C CYS A 456 8.42 -22.64 20.17
N GLU A 457 8.08 -22.13 18.99
CA GLU A 457 8.48 -22.70 17.69
C GLU A 457 9.91 -22.31 17.30
N LEU A 458 10.43 -21.27 17.95
CA LEU A 458 11.77 -20.73 17.77
C LEU A 458 12.66 -21.32 18.86
N GLU A 459 13.75 -21.99 18.49
CA GLU A 459 14.69 -22.53 19.48
C GLU A 459 15.41 -21.39 20.21
N ASN A 460 15.38 -21.45 21.54
CA ASN A 460 16.17 -20.56 22.39
C ASN A 460 17.64 -20.99 22.38
N THR A 461 18.52 -20.01 22.18
CA THR A 461 19.97 -20.23 22.25
C THR A 461 20.49 -20.35 23.68
N ASN A 462 19.70 -19.95 24.68
CA ASN A 462 20.10 -19.84 26.09
C ASN A 462 21.34 -18.95 26.30
N MET A 463 21.49 -17.95 25.42
CA MET A 463 22.56 -16.97 25.45
C MET A 463 21.97 -15.57 25.31
N VAL A 464 22.77 -14.55 25.63
CA VAL A 464 22.42 -13.17 25.28
C VAL A 464 22.62 -13.00 23.77
N GLN A 465 21.59 -12.51 23.10
CA GLN A 465 21.57 -12.26 21.65
C GLN A 465 21.55 -10.76 21.39
N SER A 466 21.92 -10.38 20.16
CA SER A 466 21.90 -8.99 19.71
C SER A 466 20.76 -8.69 18.73
N TYR A 467 20.32 -7.44 18.73
CA TYR A 467 19.35 -6.88 17.80
C TYR A 467 19.91 -5.54 17.28
N ASP A 468 20.20 -5.48 15.98
CA ASP A 468 20.90 -4.36 15.34
C ASP A 468 19.95 -3.60 14.42
N MET A 469 19.67 -2.33 14.74
CA MET A 469 18.72 -1.50 14.00
C MET A 469 19.36 -0.19 13.55
N VAL A 470 19.44 0.00 12.23
CA VAL A 470 19.83 1.28 11.63
C VAL A 470 18.70 2.31 11.76
N PHE A 471 19.03 3.54 12.14
CA PHE A 471 18.08 4.65 12.18
C PHE A 471 18.74 6.00 11.92
N TRP A 472 17.93 7.02 11.62
CA TRP A 472 18.38 8.40 11.43
C TRP A 472 17.71 9.29 12.48
N PRO A 473 18.41 9.68 13.56
CA PRO A 473 17.82 10.49 14.62
C PRO A 473 17.41 11.87 14.10
N ARG A 474 16.22 12.33 14.51
CA ARG A 474 15.69 13.67 14.24
C ARG A 474 15.93 14.66 15.40
N ASP A 475 16.45 14.15 16.52
CA ASP A 475 16.75 14.91 17.72
C ASP A 475 18.05 14.37 18.35
N THR A 476 18.69 15.16 19.19
CA THR A 476 19.87 14.71 19.96
C THR A 476 19.46 13.86 21.16
N GLN A 477 18.26 14.06 21.70
CA GLN A 477 17.75 13.23 22.79
C GLN A 477 16.82 12.15 22.25
N GLN A 478 17.06 10.90 22.66
CA GLN A 478 16.34 9.73 22.19
C GLN A 478 15.85 8.90 23.38
N ALA A 479 14.73 8.20 23.20
CA ALA A 479 14.24 7.20 24.13
C ALA A 479 14.10 5.86 23.43
N LEU A 480 14.74 4.83 24.00
CA LEU A 480 14.50 3.44 23.68
C LEU A 480 13.36 2.93 24.55
N ILE A 481 12.31 2.37 23.94
CA ILE A 481 11.14 1.81 24.61
C ILE A 481 11.03 0.33 24.24
N LEU A 482 10.78 -0.51 25.24
CA LEU A 482 10.42 -1.91 25.03
C LEU A 482 9.05 -2.18 25.68
N THR A 483 8.20 -2.91 24.98
CA THR A 483 6.82 -3.19 25.42
C THR A 483 6.55 -4.68 25.42
N THR A 484 6.11 -5.22 26.56
CA THR A 484 5.54 -6.57 26.64
C THR A 484 4.23 -6.61 25.85
N TRP A 485 4.10 -7.45 24.83
CA TRP A 485 2.86 -7.53 24.03
C TRP A 485 1.86 -8.58 24.54
N ALA A 486 2.32 -9.57 25.29
CA ALA A 486 1.49 -10.68 25.74
C ALA A 486 1.76 -11.04 27.20
N ALA A 487 0.71 -11.49 27.90
CA ALA A 487 0.78 -11.85 29.31
C ALA A 487 1.78 -12.99 29.55
N GLY A 488 2.67 -12.83 30.53
CA GLY A 488 3.69 -13.81 30.89
C GLY A 488 4.85 -13.95 29.89
N LEU A 489 4.90 -13.12 28.84
CA LEU A 489 5.92 -13.14 27.79
C LEU A 489 6.70 -11.80 27.76
N PRO A 490 7.35 -11.43 28.88
CA PRO A 490 7.80 -10.06 29.13
C PRO A 490 8.96 -9.64 28.23
N ALA A 491 8.97 -8.34 27.90
CA ALA A 491 10.14 -7.67 27.34
C ALA A 491 11.33 -7.78 28.29
N ALA A 492 12.54 -7.92 27.74
CA ALA A 492 13.75 -7.97 28.54
C ALA A 492 14.95 -7.37 27.82
N LEU A 493 15.85 -6.77 28.59
CA LEU A 493 17.03 -6.08 28.11
C LEU A 493 18.20 -6.25 29.07
N SER A 494 19.36 -6.68 28.57
CA SER A 494 20.62 -6.66 29.32
C SER A 494 21.28 -5.29 29.25
N GLY A 495 21.33 -4.70 28.06
CA GLY A 495 21.90 -3.39 27.81
C GLY A 495 21.85 -3.02 26.34
N PHE A 496 22.35 -1.84 26.00
CA PHE A 496 22.43 -1.39 24.61
C PHE A 496 23.61 -0.46 24.39
N GLU A 497 24.00 -0.36 23.12
CA GLU A 497 25.01 0.54 22.60
C GLU A 497 24.44 1.26 21.39
N VAL A 498 24.85 2.51 21.19
CA VAL A 498 24.47 3.31 20.02
C VAL A 498 25.73 3.78 19.35
N TYR A 499 25.79 3.55 18.05
CA TYR A 499 26.90 3.92 17.21
C TYR A 499 26.48 4.96 16.19
N GLU A 500 27.24 6.04 16.09
CA GLU A 500 27.17 6.96 14.95
C GLU A 500 27.89 6.29 13.78
N LEU A 501 27.20 6.18 12.65
CA LEU A 501 27.80 5.81 11.37
C LEU A 501 28.12 7.12 10.62
N GLY A 502 29.12 7.09 9.73
CA GLY A 502 29.50 8.26 8.93
C GLY A 502 28.32 8.86 8.16
N GLU A 503 28.52 9.97 7.45
CA GLU A 503 27.43 10.71 6.80
C GLU A 503 26.51 9.84 5.91
N ARG A 504 27.05 8.74 5.35
CA ARG A 504 26.32 7.74 4.56
C ARG A 504 26.74 6.32 4.91
N LEU A 505 25.89 5.35 4.59
CA LEU A 505 26.19 3.92 4.78
C LEU A 505 27.13 3.41 3.66
N PRO A 506 28.16 2.61 3.99
CA PRO A 506 28.99 1.97 2.97
C PRO A 506 28.25 0.78 2.33
N PRO A 507 28.45 0.53 1.02
CA PRO A 507 27.83 -0.61 0.35
C PRO A 507 28.42 -1.94 0.84
N LEU A 508 27.59 -2.98 0.87
CA LEU A 508 28.04 -4.34 1.13
C LEU A 508 28.87 -4.85 -0.06
N PRO A 509 30.11 -5.36 0.16
CA PRO A 509 30.85 -6.03 -0.90
C PRO A 509 30.12 -7.29 -1.36
N LEU A 510 29.77 -7.37 -2.65
CA LEU A 510 29.02 -8.48 -3.25
C LEU A 510 29.73 -9.01 -4.51
N SER A 511 29.74 -10.33 -4.67
CA SER A 511 30.25 -11.02 -5.86
C SER A 511 29.10 -11.36 -6.83
N THR A 512 28.53 -10.37 -7.53
CA THR A 512 27.38 -10.61 -8.41
C THR A 512 27.78 -11.17 -9.79
N PRO A 513 27.01 -12.12 -10.37
CA PRO A 513 27.19 -12.54 -11.76
C PRO A 513 27.12 -11.38 -12.76
N ALA A 514 27.89 -11.46 -13.86
CA ALA A 514 27.86 -10.46 -14.93
C ALA A 514 26.50 -10.45 -15.68
N ASN A 515 26.15 -9.33 -16.32
CA ASN A 515 24.97 -9.15 -17.17
C ASN A 515 23.58 -9.28 -16.50
N SER A 516 23.45 -8.84 -15.23
CA SER A 516 22.16 -8.71 -14.52
C SER A 516 21.35 -10.01 -14.34
N THR A 517 21.98 -11.18 -14.47
CA THR A 517 21.34 -12.48 -14.18
C THR A 517 21.38 -12.84 -12.69
N ALA A 518 21.68 -11.91 -11.78
CA ALA A 518 21.80 -12.19 -10.35
C ALA A 518 20.42 -12.34 -9.68
N ARG A 519 20.26 -13.29 -8.76
CA ARG A 519 19.03 -13.45 -7.95
C ARG A 519 18.72 -12.18 -7.18
N ARG A 520 17.46 -11.78 -7.09
CA ARG A 520 17.01 -10.50 -6.52
C ARG A 520 16.64 -10.62 -5.04
N LEU A 521 17.10 -9.70 -4.21
CA LEU A 521 16.76 -9.62 -2.78
C LEU A 521 16.24 -8.22 -2.48
N GLY A 522 15.10 -8.08 -1.81
CA GLY A 522 14.42 -6.79 -1.77
C GLY A 522 13.53 -6.52 -0.57
N LEU A 523 12.99 -5.31 -0.57
CA LEU A 523 12.01 -4.83 0.40
C LEU A 523 10.62 -4.80 -0.24
N TYR A 524 9.59 -5.01 0.59
CA TYR A 524 8.19 -4.99 0.22
C TYR A 524 7.41 -4.04 1.13
N TRP A 525 6.52 -3.24 0.55
CA TRP A 525 5.47 -2.54 1.28
C TRP A 525 4.09 -2.96 0.78
N GLU A 526 3.14 -3.12 1.70
CA GLU A 526 1.70 -3.23 1.38
C GLU A 526 1.06 -1.84 1.27
N ASP A 527 1.50 -0.91 2.12
CA ASP A 527 0.95 0.43 2.27
C ASP A 527 1.94 1.50 1.79
N PRO A 528 1.47 2.61 1.20
CA PRO A 528 2.33 3.67 0.69
C PRO A 528 2.95 4.56 1.80
N MET A 529 3.81 3.98 2.66
CA MET A 529 4.40 4.63 3.85
C MET A 529 5.92 4.86 3.78
N LEU A 530 6.51 4.83 2.59
CA LEU A 530 7.98 4.91 2.42
C LEU A 530 8.61 6.18 3.00
N SER A 531 7.93 7.34 2.95
CA SER A 531 8.46 8.65 3.38
C SER A 531 8.92 8.68 4.85
N GLU A 532 8.32 7.86 5.71
CA GLU A 532 8.64 7.80 7.14
C GLU A 532 9.68 6.72 7.47
N CYS A 533 10.01 5.92 6.48
CA CYS A 533 11.10 4.96 6.55
C CYS A 533 12.42 5.71 6.27
N PHE A 534 13.51 5.26 6.89
CA PHE A 534 14.85 5.85 6.69
C PHE A 534 14.99 7.32 7.15
N GLY A 535 14.15 7.76 8.09
CA GLY A 535 14.30 9.06 8.75
C GLY A 535 13.66 10.26 8.05
N GLY A 536 12.91 10.03 6.98
CA GLY A 536 12.08 11.07 6.36
C GLY A 536 10.84 11.42 7.21
N ARG A 537 10.00 12.31 6.67
CA ARG A 537 8.87 12.92 7.38
C ARG A 537 7.52 12.30 6.99
N HIS A 538 6.60 12.33 7.94
CA HIS A 538 5.20 11.94 7.73
C HIS A 538 4.58 12.78 6.62
N HIS A 539 4.02 12.11 5.60
CA HIS A 539 3.41 12.72 4.43
C HIS A 539 4.27 13.82 3.75
N GLU A 540 5.57 13.59 3.59
CA GLU A 540 6.48 14.55 2.94
C GLU A 540 5.99 14.91 1.52
N ARG A 541 5.90 16.21 1.23
CA ARG A 541 5.43 16.75 -0.06
C ARG A 541 6.49 17.55 -0.81
N ASN A 542 7.62 17.83 -0.18
CA ASN A 542 8.74 18.49 -0.83
C ASN A 542 9.61 17.44 -1.54
N ALA A 543 9.74 17.58 -2.86
CA ALA A 543 10.49 16.64 -3.69
C ALA A 543 11.98 16.54 -3.29
N ASP A 544 12.65 17.68 -3.04
CA ASP A 544 14.07 17.69 -2.63
C ASP A 544 14.30 16.95 -1.31
N ARG A 545 13.44 17.17 -0.30
CA ARG A 545 13.52 16.46 0.97
C ARG A 545 13.18 14.99 0.84
N PHE A 546 12.14 14.63 0.08
CA PHE A 546 11.83 13.22 -0.18
C PHE A 546 13.03 12.49 -0.83
N VAL A 547 13.69 13.13 -1.79
CA VAL A 547 14.87 12.55 -2.44
C VAL A 547 16.01 12.37 -1.43
N ALA A 548 16.40 13.44 -0.71
CA ALA A 548 17.55 13.40 0.19
C ALA A 548 17.32 12.57 1.47
N GLU A 549 16.10 12.61 2.04
CA GLU A 549 15.77 12.01 3.35
C GLU A 549 15.04 10.66 3.23
N THR A 550 14.62 10.24 2.03
CA THR A 550 13.95 8.95 1.80
C THR A 550 14.61 8.17 0.66
N ALA A 551 14.63 8.68 -0.57
CA ALA A 551 15.08 7.90 -1.73
C ALA A 551 16.59 7.57 -1.67
N ASP A 552 17.42 8.56 -1.38
CA ASP A 552 18.89 8.38 -1.31
C ASP A 552 19.28 7.49 -0.13
N ARG A 553 18.60 7.67 1.03
CA ARG A 553 18.82 6.83 2.23
C ARG A 553 18.30 5.41 2.07
N LEU A 554 17.19 5.21 1.35
CA LEU A 554 16.72 3.88 0.95
C LEU A 554 17.79 3.18 0.12
N ILE A 555 18.36 3.86 -0.88
CA ILE A 555 19.43 3.27 -1.72
C ILE A 555 20.66 2.94 -0.88
N ASP A 556 21.09 3.84 0.01
CA ASP A 556 22.22 3.59 0.90
C ASP A 556 21.96 2.38 1.80
N TYR A 557 20.78 2.31 2.39
CA TYR A 557 20.38 1.19 3.24
C TYR A 557 20.34 -0.11 2.45
N MET A 558 19.73 -0.11 1.27
CA MET A 558 19.67 -1.30 0.41
C MET A 558 21.07 -1.75 -0.01
N LYS A 559 21.95 -0.84 -0.42
CA LYS A 559 23.37 -1.15 -0.71
C LYS A 559 24.08 -1.74 0.49
N TRP A 560 23.88 -1.16 1.67
CA TRP A 560 24.48 -1.62 2.93
C TRP A 560 23.97 -2.98 3.39
N ALA A 561 22.69 -3.28 3.19
CA ALA A 561 22.09 -4.58 3.52
C ALA A 561 22.31 -5.65 2.41
N GLY A 562 22.75 -5.25 1.22
CA GLY A 562 22.90 -6.13 0.05
C GLY A 562 21.59 -6.40 -0.71
N LEU A 563 20.62 -5.50 -0.58
CA LEU A 563 19.31 -5.51 -1.24
C LEU A 563 19.37 -4.70 -2.53
N ASN A 564 18.50 -5.05 -3.48
CA ASN A 564 18.51 -4.43 -4.80
C ASN A 564 17.14 -4.36 -5.49
N THR A 565 16.06 -4.74 -4.80
CA THR A 565 14.70 -4.70 -5.34
C THR A 565 13.75 -4.03 -4.36
N LEU A 566 12.87 -3.18 -4.86
CA LEU A 566 11.74 -2.61 -4.12
C LEU A 566 10.44 -3.02 -4.79
N ILE A 567 9.56 -3.69 -4.06
CA ILE A 567 8.15 -3.86 -4.43
C ILE A 567 7.33 -2.85 -3.62
N TYR A 568 6.59 -1.98 -4.30
CA TYR A 568 5.91 -0.85 -3.66
C TYR A 568 4.53 -0.58 -4.26
N PRO A 569 3.50 -0.30 -3.45
CA PRO A 569 2.15 -0.08 -3.95
C PRO A 569 2.09 1.27 -4.67
N ILE A 570 1.75 1.24 -5.95
CA ILE A 570 1.50 2.45 -6.75
C ILE A 570 0.01 2.61 -7.08
N ALA A 571 -0.81 1.62 -6.78
CA ALA A 571 -2.26 1.71 -6.77
C ALA A 571 -2.74 1.03 -5.50
N PHE A 572 -3.52 1.75 -4.70
CA PHE A 572 -3.87 1.35 -3.35
C PHE A 572 -5.31 1.70 -3.05
N TYR A 573 -6.09 0.72 -2.65
CA TYR A 573 -7.52 0.80 -2.37
C TYR A 573 -8.33 1.55 -3.42
N GLN A 574 -8.40 2.87 -3.30
CA GLN A 574 -9.35 3.71 -4.02
C GLN A 574 -8.81 4.28 -5.35
N GLY A 575 -7.70 3.73 -5.87
CA GLY A 575 -7.25 4.00 -7.24
C GLY A 575 -5.73 4.05 -7.42
N PRO A 576 -5.28 4.45 -8.61
CA PRO A 576 -3.86 4.66 -8.89
C PRO A 576 -3.31 5.85 -8.09
N GLY A 577 -2.16 5.64 -7.47
CA GLY A 577 -1.33 6.65 -6.79
C GLY A 577 -0.42 7.43 -7.73
N PHE A 578 -0.76 7.49 -9.02
CA PHE A 578 -0.04 8.22 -10.07
C PHE A 578 -1.04 8.73 -11.13
N ALA A 579 -0.66 9.79 -11.85
CA ALA A 579 -1.55 10.40 -12.84
C ALA A 579 -1.85 9.42 -13.97
N THR A 580 -3.10 9.35 -14.43
CA THR A 580 -3.48 8.50 -15.57
C THR A 580 -4.37 9.29 -16.53
N LEU A 581 -4.44 8.86 -17.79
CA LEU A 581 -5.43 9.37 -18.75
C LEU A 581 -6.76 8.64 -18.60
N ALA A 582 -6.74 7.44 -18.02
CA ALA A 582 -7.92 6.65 -17.75
C ALA A 582 -8.76 7.21 -16.58
N GLU A 583 -8.12 7.64 -15.50
CA GLU A 583 -8.70 7.97 -14.19
C GLU A 583 -8.16 9.28 -13.63
N ASP A 584 -9.01 9.97 -12.86
CA ASP A 584 -8.58 11.09 -12.04
C ASP A 584 -7.79 10.58 -10.82
N LEU A 585 -6.76 11.34 -10.42
CA LEU A 585 -6.03 11.10 -9.19
C LEU A 585 -6.94 11.24 -7.98
N PHE A 586 -6.81 10.32 -7.03
CA PHE A 586 -7.76 10.17 -5.96
C PHE A 586 -7.13 10.26 -4.57
N ALA A 587 -7.81 10.95 -3.65
CA ALA A 587 -7.42 10.97 -2.25
C ALA A 587 -7.58 9.56 -1.66
N ALA A 588 -6.58 9.06 -0.93
CA ALA A 588 -6.50 7.68 -0.43
C ALA A 588 -6.22 6.62 -1.50
N GLY A 589 -5.75 7.03 -2.69
CA GLY A 589 -4.99 6.19 -3.62
C GLY A 589 -3.51 6.01 -3.23
N GLY A 590 -3.08 6.57 -2.10
CA GLY A 590 -1.70 6.53 -1.60
C GLY A 590 -0.81 7.67 -2.12
N ALA A 591 -1.18 8.30 -3.24
CA ALA A 591 -0.49 9.48 -3.78
C ALA A 591 -0.40 10.62 -2.76
N GLU A 592 -1.37 10.70 -1.84
CA GLU A 592 -1.38 11.74 -0.81
C GLU A 592 -0.26 11.61 0.25
N ARG A 593 0.52 10.53 0.22
CA ARG A 593 1.58 10.26 1.19
C ARG A 593 2.98 10.61 0.67
N HIS A 594 3.09 11.06 -0.58
CA HIS A 594 4.34 11.37 -1.28
C HIS A 594 4.26 12.68 -2.06
N PRO A 595 5.39 13.29 -2.46
CA PRO A 595 5.37 14.39 -3.43
C PRO A 595 4.88 13.92 -4.81
N ASP A 596 4.40 14.86 -5.62
CA ASP A 596 4.03 14.60 -7.02
C ASP A 596 5.25 14.06 -7.80
N GLY A 597 5.02 13.05 -8.64
CA GLY A 597 6.08 12.43 -9.46
C GLY A 597 7.05 11.51 -8.69
N TYR A 598 6.76 11.13 -7.44
CA TYR A 598 7.67 10.29 -6.63
C TYR A 598 8.12 8.99 -7.30
N ILE A 599 7.26 8.33 -8.08
CA ILE A 599 7.62 7.11 -8.84
C ILE A 599 8.72 7.41 -9.84
N ALA A 600 8.61 8.52 -10.58
CA ALA A 600 9.63 8.93 -11.55
C ALA A 600 10.96 9.26 -10.86
N MET A 601 10.91 9.87 -9.67
CA MET A 601 12.10 10.13 -8.85
C MET A 601 12.77 8.84 -8.38
N LEU A 602 12.00 7.87 -7.87
CA LEU A 602 12.52 6.56 -7.44
C LEU A 602 13.13 5.79 -8.62
N LEU A 603 12.44 5.72 -9.76
CA LEU A 603 12.96 5.08 -10.96
C LEU A 603 14.27 5.72 -11.43
N LYS A 604 14.33 7.06 -11.47
CA LYS A 604 15.56 7.77 -11.89
C LYS A 604 16.72 7.48 -10.94
N ARG A 605 16.45 7.46 -9.63
CA ARG A 605 17.45 7.12 -8.61
C ARG A 605 17.92 5.66 -8.69
N PHE A 606 17.02 4.73 -9.01
CA PHE A 606 17.38 3.32 -9.18
C PHE A 606 18.22 3.10 -10.44
N GLU A 607 17.91 3.80 -11.54
CA GLU A 607 18.76 3.81 -12.74
C GLU A 607 20.17 4.31 -12.45
N GLU A 608 20.28 5.41 -11.70
CA GLU A 608 21.58 5.98 -11.31
C GLU A 608 22.36 5.05 -10.37
N ALA A 609 21.66 4.32 -9.50
CA ALA A 609 22.24 3.33 -8.60
C ALA A 609 22.70 2.03 -9.30
N GLY A 610 22.23 1.76 -10.53
CA GLY A 610 22.65 0.63 -11.35
C GLY A 610 21.81 -0.63 -11.14
N ASP A 611 22.33 -1.62 -10.41
CA ASP A 611 21.76 -2.97 -10.19
C ASP A 611 20.47 -2.96 -9.32
N PHE A 612 19.61 -1.96 -9.48
CA PHE A 612 18.38 -1.77 -8.71
C PHE A 612 17.13 -2.03 -9.57
N GLY A 613 16.12 -2.65 -8.96
CA GLY A 613 14.84 -2.95 -9.58
C GLY A 613 13.66 -2.38 -8.80
N PHE A 614 12.70 -1.82 -9.51
CA PHE A 614 11.42 -1.35 -9.00
C PHE A 614 10.29 -2.21 -9.57
N VAL A 615 9.43 -2.72 -8.69
CA VAL A 615 8.23 -3.49 -9.03
C VAL A 615 7.02 -2.76 -8.45
N PRO A 616 6.29 -1.98 -9.27
CA PRO A 616 5.00 -1.45 -8.86
C PRO A 616 4.01 -2.56 -8.51
N GLU A 617 3.40 -2.46 -7.33
CA GLU A 617 2.27 -3.28 -6.91
C GLU A 617 0.94 -2.55 -7.11
N ILE A 618 -0.06 -3.28 -7.58
CA ILE A 618 -1.47 -2.90 -7.55
C ILE A 618 -2.12 -3.63 -6.37
N ASN A 619 -2.21 -2.93 -5.24
CA ASN A 619 -2.78 -3.43 -4.00
C ASN A 619 -4.24 -3.00 -3.86
N TYR A 620 -5.14 -3.79 -4.48
CA TYR A 620 -6.57 -3.50 -4.63
C TYR A 620 -6.80 -2.13 -5.31
N CYS A 621 -7.41 -2.10 -6.49
CA CYS A 621 -7.61 -0.84 -7.22
C CYS A 621 -9.07 -0.67 -7.62
N ALA A 622 -9.81 0.10 -6.82
CA ALA A 622 -11.16 0.56 -7.10
C ALA A 622 -11.10 2.04 -7.44
N SER A 623 -10.82 2.36 -8.70
CA SER A 623 -10.74 3.75 -9.13
C SER A 623 -12.10 4.44 -9.04
N ARG A 624 -12.12 5.78 -9.08
CA ARG A 624 -13.36 6.55 -8.98
C ARG A 624 -14.43 6.10 -9.98
N LYS A 625 -14.09 5.94 -11.26
CA LYS A 625 -15.05 5.48 -12.28
C LYS A 625 -15.55 4.06 -12.03
N MET A 626 -14.81 3.26 -11.25
CA MET A 626 -15.30 1.96 -10.80
C MET A 626 -16.25 2.07 -9.61
N LEU A 627 -15.98 2.99 -8.69
CA LEU A 627 -16.75 3.18 -7.45
C LEU A 627 -18.08 3.91 -7.67
N GLU A 628 -18.11 4.94 -8.52
CA GLU A 628 -19.29 5.76 -8.78
C GLU A 628 -20.56 4.96 -9.09
N PRO A 629 -20.55 3.97 -10.01
CA PRO A 629 -21.77 3.26 -10.37
C PRO A 629 -22.12 2.10 -9.41
N VAL A 630 -21.35 1.86 -8.34
CA VAL A 630 -21.57 0.74 -7.40
C VAL A 630 -22.97 0.78 -6.78
N ALA A 631 -23.44 1.94 -6.33
CA ALA A 631 -24.75 2.07 -5.70
C ALA A 631 -25.90 1.76 -6.70
N THR A 632 -25.81 2.28 -7.92
CA THR A 632 -26.78 2.03 -9.00
C THR A 632 -26.80 0.57 -9.42
N HIS A 633 -25.63 -0.05 -9.56
CA HIS A 633 -25.55 -1.46 -9.92
C HIS A 633 -25.92 -2.41 -8.79
N ALA A 634 -25.74 -2.02 -7.52
CA ALA A 634 -26.26 -2.79 -6.39
C ALA A 634 -27.79 -2.87 -6.41
N ALA A 635 -28.48 -1.84 -6.93
CA ALA A 635 -29.93 -1.87 -7.15
C ALA A 635 -30.34 -2.69 -8.39
N THR A 636 -29.40 -2.99 -9.29
CA THR A 636 -29.63 -3.71 -10.55
C THR A 636 -28.64 -4.88 -10.73
N PRO A 637 -28.64 -5.87 -9.82
CA PRO A 637 -27.62 -6.93 -9.76
C PRO A 637 -27.52 -7.78 -11.03
N ASP A 638 -28.59 -7.89 -11.82
CA ASP A 638 -28.60 -8.64 -13.07
C ASP A 638 -27.71 -8.02 -14.16
N ALA A 639 -27.31 -6.75 -14.03
CA ALA A 639 -26.30 -6.13 -14.89
C ALA A 639 -24.89 -6.72 -14.69
N GLY A 640 -24.66 -7.44 -13.59
CA GLY A 640 -23.44 -8.20 -13.37
C GLY A 640 -22.20 -7.37 -13.06
N TYR A 641 -22.34 -6.10 -12.71
CA TYR A 641 -21.21 -5.21 -12.40
C TYR A 641 -20.49 -5.61 -11.10
N LEU A 642 -21.27 -6.00 -10.09
CA LEU A 642 -20.78 -6.57 -8.84
C LEU A 642 -20.94 -8.09 -8.89
N ALA A 643 -19.98 -8.80 -8.29
CA ALA A 643 -20.12 -10.24 -8.10
C ALA A 643 -21.21 -10.51 -7.05
N VAL A 644 -22.12 -11.43 -7.38
CA VAL A 644 -23.17 -11.89 -6.46
C VAL A 644 -22.76 -13.23 -5.86
N SER A 645 -22.93 -13.36 -4.55
CA SER A 645 -22.63 -14.60 -3.84
C SER A 645 -23.67 -15.70 -4.10
N ARG A 646 -23.36 -16.95 -3.72
CA ARG A 646 -24.31 -18.07 -3.80
C ARG A 646 -25.56 -17.84 -2.95
N THR A 647 -25.48 -16.98 -1.93
CA THR A 647 -26.60 -16.60 -1.07
C THR A 647 -27.31 -15.32 -1.52
N GLY A 648 -26.85 -14.71 -2.63
CA GLY A 648 -27.41 -13.47 -3.16
C GLY A 648 -26.84 -12.19 -2.52
N GLN A 649 -25.76 -12.29 -1.73
CA GLN A 649 -25.10 -11.14 -1.13
C GLN A 649 -24.20 -10.41 -2.15
N MET A 650 -24.06 -9.10 -1.96
CA MET A 650 -23.11 -8.26 -2.69
C MET A 650 -22.24 -7.50 -1.70
N CYS A 651 -20.96 -7.31 -2.05
CA CYS A 651 -20.06 -6.45 -1.30
C CYS A 651 -20.02 -5.07 -1.94
N THR A 652 -20.50 -4.05 -1.22
CA THR A 652 -20.50 -2.63 -1.63
C THR A 652 -19.72 -1.73 -0.67
N GLY A 653 -19.04 -2.29 0.34
CA GLY A 653 -18.29 -1.54 1.37
C GLY A 653 -16.92 -1.04 0.89
N MET A 654 -15.89 -1.05 1.76
CA MET A 654 -14.51 -0.60 1.39
C MET A 654 -13.93 -1.34 0.20
N TYR A 655 -14.25 -2.62 0.14
CA TYR A 655 -13.78 -3.52 -0.89
C TYR A 655 -14.99 -3.99 -1.70
N PRO A 656 -15.58 -3.17 -2.57
CA PRO A 656 -16.61 -3.66 -3.46
C PRO A 656 -16.06 -4.83 -4.28
N ARG A 657 -16.81 -5.92 -4.35
CA ARG A 657 -16.38 -7.06 -5.15
C ARG A 657 -16.89 -6.87 -6.57
N PHE A 658 -16.10 -6.20 -7.41
CA PHE A 658 -16.39 -6.11 -8.83
C PHE A 658 -16.43 -7.50 -9.46
N ASN A 659 -17.33 -7.68 -10.42
CA ASN A 659 -17.34 -8.89 -11.22
C ASN A 659 -16.15 -8.84 -12.21
N LEU A 660 -15.16 -9.70 -11.97
CA LEU A 660 -13.97 -9.87 -12.81
C LEU A 660 -14.31 -10.04 -14.30
N LEU A 661 -15.46 -10.64 -14.63
CA LEU A 661 -15.89 -10.90 -16.00
C LEU A 661 -16.49 -9.68 -16.69
N HIS A 662 -16.81 -8.63 -15.93
CA HIS A 662 -17.46 -7.46 -16.47
C HIS A 662 -16.47 -6.65 -17.34
N PRO A 663 -16.77 -6.43 -18.64
CA PRO A 663 -15.83 -5.79 -19.57
C PRO A 663 -15.33 -4.43 -19.10
N PHE A 664 -16.21 -3.61 -18.51
CA PHE A 664 -15.82 -2.30 -17.98
C PHE A 664 -14.68 -2.39 -16.95
N TYR A 665 -14.74 -3.37 -16.04
CA TYR A 665 -13.70 -3.55 -15.02
C TYR A 665 -12.38 -3.99 -15.66
N GLN A 666 -12.41 -4.99 -16.56
CA GLN A 666 -11.20 -5.46 -17.24
C GLN A 666 -10.56 -4.37 -18.10
N GLU A 667 -11.33 -3.67 -18.93
CA GLU A 667 -10.81 -2.58 -19.77
C GLU A 667 -10.21 -1.47 -18.92
N ARG A 668 -10.79 -1.20 -17.75
CA ARG A 668 -10.26 -0.19 -16.84
C ARG A 668 -8.91 -0.60 -16.25
N MET A 669 -8.80 -1.85 -15.78
CA MET A 669 -7.53 -2.36 -15.27
C MET A 669 -6.46 -2.40 -16.35
N CYS A 670 -6.80 -2.81 -17.58
CA CYS A 670 -5.91 -2.73 -18.74
C CYS A 670 -5.42 -1.29 -18.97
N ALA A 671 -6.33 -0.31 -18.96
CA ALA A 671 -5.98 1.09 -19.17
C ALA A 671 -5.03 1.64 -18.09
N ILE A 672 -5.20 1.24 -16.83
CA ILE A 672 -4.29 1.62 -15.73
C ILE A 672 -2.89 1.04 -15.96
N VAL A 673 -2.79 -0.24 -16.34
CA VAL A 673 -1.49 -0.89 -16.64
C VAL A 673 -0.84 -0.29 -17.88
N GLU A 674 -1.62 0.04 -18.92
CA GLU A 674 -1.11 0.74 -20.10
C GLU A 674 -0.56 2.12 -19.76
N ASP A 675 -1.29 2.93 -18.97
CA ASP A 675 -0.85 4.27 -18.59
C ASP A 675 0.41 4.24 -17.71
N MET A 676 0.54 3.21 -16.86
CA MET A 676 1.76 2.94 -16.11
C MET A 676 2.93 2.61 -17.07
N CYS A 677 2.72 1.71 -18.03
CA CYS A 677 3.73 1.35 -19.04
C CYS A 677 4.15 2.53 -19.91
N ARG A 678 3.20 3.38 -20.33
CA ARG A 678 3.52 4.60 -21.09
C ARG A 678 4.39 5.55 -20.28
N GLN A 679 4.10 5.71 -19.00
CA GLN A 679 4.82 6.65 -18.14
C GLN A 679 6.17 6.15 -17.68
N PHE A 680 6.35 4.84 -17.49
CA PHE A 680 7.51 4.29 -16.78
C PHE A 680 8.22 3.14 -17.53
N GLY A 681 7.66 2.65 -18.63
CA GLY A 681 8.11 1.44 -19.33
C GLY A 681 9.51 1.53 -19.95
N ASP A 682 9.96 2.75 -20.29
CA ASP A 682 11.31 3.03 -20.78
C ASP A 682 12.37 2.97 -19.67
N SER A 683 11.97 2.99 -18.40
CA SER A 683 12.92 2.94 -17.29
C SER A 683 13.51 1.55 -17.11
N LYS A 684 14.84 1.44 -17.21
CA LYS A 684 15.56 0.16 -17.00
C LYS A 684 15.39 -0.39 -15.58
N ALA A 685 15.07 0.48 -14.61
CA ALA A 685 14.80 0.07 -13.24
C ALA A 685 13.44 -0.64 -13.08
N LEU A 686 12.44 -0.37 -13.94
CA LEU A 686 11.16 -1.08 -13.90
C LEU A 686 11.39 -2.56 -14.25
N GLN A 687 11.00 -3.52 -13.41
CA GLN A 687 11.25 -4.95 -13.66
C GLN A 687 9.98 -5.76 -13.94
N ALA A 688 8.88 -5.41 -13.29
CA ALA A 688 7.64 -6.17 -13.32
C ALA A 688 6.46 -5.32 -12.83
N VAL A 689 5.25 -5.84 -12.95
CA VAL A 689 4.07 -5.35 -12.23
C VAL A 689 3.52 -6.47 -11.36
N GLN A 690 3.20 -6.17 -10.11
CA GLN A 690 2.63 -7.13 -9.18
C GLN A 690 1.12 -6.89 -8.95
N LEU A 691 0.33 -7.95 -9.04
CA LEU A 691 -1.07 -7.98 -8.58
C LEU A 691 -1.12 -8.61 -7.20
N HIS A 692 -1.59 -7.85 -6.20
CA HIS A 692 -1.73 -8.36 -4.84
C HIS A 692 -3.04 -9.17 -4.68
N ILE A 693 -2.93 -10.50 -4.60
CA ILE A 693 -4.09 -11.38 -4.52
C ILE A 693 -4.46 -11.67 -3.05
N VAL A 694 -5.32 -10.81 -2.51
CA VAL A 694 -6.09 -11.04 -1.28
C VAL A 694 -7.51 -11.51 -1.63
N TYR A 695 -8.25 -12.09 -0.69
CA TYR A 695 -9.58 -12.62 -0.97
C TYR A 695 -10.54 -11.58 -1.53
N GLU A 696 -10.52 -10.40 -0.96
CA GLU A 696 -11.37 -9.27 -1.29
C GLU A 696 -10.98 -8.65 -2.65
N SER A 697 -9.79 -8.96 -3.16
CA SER A 697 -9.30 -8.37 -4.40
C SER A 697 -10.17 -8.77 -5.60
N PRO A 698 -10.46 -7.84 -6.53
CA PRO A 698 -11.24 -8.11 -7.72
C PRO A 698 -10.39 -8.68 -8.86
N PHE A 699 -9.17 -9.16 -8.59
CA PHE A 699 -8.27 -9.74 -9.58
C PHE A 699 -8.55 -11.20 -9.90
N TRP A 700 -9.49 -11.81 -9.16
CA TRP A 700 -9.82 -13.22 -9.24
C TRP A 700 -11.22 -13.48 -8.65
N PHE A 701 -11.69 -14.73 -8.69
CA PHE A 701 -13.02 -15.04 -8.16
C PHE A 701 -13.07 -15.23 -6.65
N GLY A 702 -11.94 -15.53 -6.00
CA GLY A 702 -11.82 -15.73 -4.55
C GLY A 702 -12.25 -17.12 -4.07
N SER A 703 -13.43 -17.62 -4.47
CA SER A 703 -13.93 -18.96 -4.13
C SER A 703 -15.20 -19.33 -4.91
N LEU A 704 -15.76 -20.51 -4.62
CA LEU A 704 -17.12 -20.91 -5.00
C LEU A 704 -18.23 -20.12 -4.29
N GLU A 705 -17.91 -19.14 -3.43
CA GLU A 705 -18.92 -18.27 -2.85
C GLU A 705 -19.48 -17.28 -3.89
N TRP A 706 -18.71 -16.91 -4.93
CA TRP A 706 -19.04 -15.79 -5.83
C TRP A 706 -19.25 -16.20 -7.28
N GLY A 707 -20.01 -15.39 -8.03
CA GLY A 707 -20.18 -15.50 -9.49
C GLY A 707 -21.54 -16.04 -9.94
N TYR A 708 -22.57 -15.94 -9.11
CA TYR A 708 -23.91 -16.51 -9.36
C TYR A 708 -24.95 -15.47 -9.81
N ASP A 709 -24.48 -14.30 -10.24
CA ASP A 709 -25.28 -13.29 -10.93
C ASP A 709 -25.75 -13.80 -12.31
N ALA A 710 -26.83 -13.21 -12.83
CA ALA A 710 -27.42 -13.63 -14.10
C ALA A 710 -26.47 -13.42 -15.28
N PHE A 711 -25.67 -12.36 -15.25
CA PHE A 711 -24.69 -12.03 -16.28
C PHE A 711 -23.60 -13.11 -16.41
N SER A 712 -22.97 -13.50 -15.30
CA SER A 712 -21.94 -14.54 -15.28
C SER A 712 -22.46 -15.89 -15.79
N VAL A 713 -23.64 -16.31 -15.34
CA VAL A 713 -24.26 -17.58 -15.78
C VAL A 713 -24.67 -17.53 -17.26
N THR A 714 -25.13 -16.38 -17.75
CA THR A 714 -25.45 -16.20 -19.18
C THR A 714 -24.21 -16.31 -20.05
N ARG A 715 -23.10 -15.68 -19.67
CA ARG A 715 -21.80 -15.83 -20.37
C ARG A 715 -21.33 -17.28 -20.37
N PHE A 716 -21.43 -17.98 -19.24
CA PHE A 716 -21.08 -19.41 -19.16
C PHE A 716 -21.94 -20.30 -20.05
N ARG A 717 -23.26 -20.09 -20.05
CA ARG A 717 -24.20 -20.81 -20.93
C ARG A 717 -23.82 -20.61 -22.39
N ALA A 718 -23.54 -19.37 -22.78
CA ALA A 718 -23.13 -19.03 -24.15
C ALA A 718 -21.78 -19.64 -24.53
N ALA A 719 -20.79 -19.60 -23.63
CA ALA A 719 -19.43 -20.05 -23.91
C ALA A 719 -19.28 -21.59 -23.93
N THR A 720 -20.09 -22.30 -23.16
CA THR A 720 -19.94 -23.76 -22.98
C THR A 720 -21.06 -24.58 -23.59
N GLY A 721 -22.19 -23.97 -23.95
CA GLY A 721 -23.39 -24.67 -24.40
C GLY A 721 -24.12 -25.44 -23.28
N THR A 722 -23.70 -25.30 -22.03
CA THR A 722 -24.32 -25.97 -20.87
C THR A 722 -25.75 -25.45 -20.65
N PRO A 723 -26.80 -26.30 -20.65
CA PRO A 723 -28.19 -25.87 -20.59
C PRO A 723 -28.64 -25.56 -19.14
N VAL A 724 -28.03 -24.55 -18.52
CA VAL A 724 -28.44 -24.06 -17.20
C VAL A 724 -29.89 -23.53 -17.28
N PRO A 725 -30.84 -23.94 -16.42
CA PRO A 725 -32.19 -23.41 -16.41
C PRO A 725 -32.25 -21.89 -16.13
N ASP A 726 -33.30 -21.23 -16.60
CA ASP A 726 -33.61 -19.86 -16.18
C ASP A 726 -34.35 -19.90 -14.84
N PHE A 727 -33.62 -19.56 -13.78
CA PHE A 727 -34.18 -19.46 -12.43
C PHE A 727 -34.86 -18.09 -12.26
N THR A 728 -36.14 -18.09 -11.92
CA THR A 728 -36.93 -16.89 -11.61
C THR A 728 -37.35 -16.90 -10.13
N GLY A 729 -37.41 -15.72 -9.49
CA GLY A 729 -37.81 -15.57 -8.07
C GLY A 729 -36.64 -15.39 -7.09
N THR A 730 -36.97 -15.26 -5.79
CA THR A 730 -35.99 -14.99 -4.72
C THR A 730 -35.85 -16.21 -3.78
N PRO A 731 -34.64 -16.78 -3.57
CA PRO A 731 -33.34 -16.37 -4.11
C PRO A 731 -32.87 -17.23 -5.31
N ALA A 732 -32.94 -16.67 -6.53
CA ALA A 732 -32.37 -17.27 -7.75
C ALA A 732 -30.85 -17.60 -7.69
N PRO A 733 -29.95 -16.83 -7.02
CA PRO A 733 -28.53 -17.16 -6.95
C PRO A 733 -28.24 -18.51 -6.28
N ALA A 734 -28.99 -18.86 -5.23
CA ALA A 734 -28.84 -20.14 -4.55
C ALA A 734 -29.24 -21.30 -5.46
N GLN A 735 -30.31 -21.14 -6.25
CA GLN A 735 -30.74 -22.16 -7.22
C GLN A 735 -29.72 -22.37 -8.34
N ARG A 736 -29.11 -21.29 -8.85
CA ARG A 736 -28.00 -21.35 -9.82
C ARG A 736 -26.81 -22.10 -9.23
N TYR A 737 -26.43 -21.77 -7.99
CA TYR A 737 -25.34 -22.45 -7.28
C TYR A 737 -25.61 -23.95 -7.17
N GLU A 738 -26.74 -24.35 -6.59
CA GLU A 738 -27.06 -25.77 -6.37
C GLU A 738 -27.11 -26.54 -7.69
N TRP A 739 -27.70 -25.95 -8.74
CA TRP A 739 -27.75 -26.59 -10.05
C TRP A 739 -26.36 -26.73 -10.66
N LEU A 740 -25.53 -25.68 -10.66
CA LEU A 740 -24.18 -25.73 -11.21
C LEU A 740 -23.33 -26.76 -10.47
N MET A 741 -23.39 -26.78 -9.14
CA MET A 741 -22.63 -27.74 -8.33
C MET A 741 -23.11 -29.18 -8.51
N GLY A 742 -24.42 -29.39 -8.71
CA GLY A 742 -24.99 -30.73 -8.93
C GLY A 742 -24.86 -31.27 -10.36
N ASN A 743 -24.78 -30.39 -11.39
CA ASN A 743 -24.93 -30.81 -12.79
C ASN A 743 -23.75 -30.43 -13.70
N ALA A 744 -22.97 -29.39 -13.37
CA ALA A 744 -22.00 -28.81 -14.29
C ALA A 744 -20.72 -28.27 -13.62
N ARG A 745 -20.38 -28.76 -12.43
CA ARG A 745 -19.32 -28.20 -11.58
C ARG A 745 -17.98 -28.10 -12.31
N GLU A 746 -17.51 -29.18 -12.93
CA GLU A 746 -16.20 -29.20 -13.58
C GLU A 746 -16.17 -28.26 -14.79
N THR A 747 -17.21 -28.29 -15.63
CA THR A 747 -17.35 -27.38 -16.78
C THR A 747 -17.36 -25.91 -16.33
N TRP A 748 -18.03 -25.60 -15.22
CA TRP A 748 -18.07 -24.28 -14.60
C TRP A 748 -16.68 -23.83 -14.13
N LEU A 749 -15.95 -24.70 -13.41
CA LEU A 749 -14.59 -24.41 -12.94
C LEU A 749 -13.62 -24.21 -14.10
N ASP A 750 -13.65 -25.07 -15.11
CA ASP A 750 -12.77 -24.96 -16.28
C ASP A 750 -13.02 -23.65 -17.04
N TRP A 751 -14.28 -23.26 -17.19
CA TRP A 751 -14.62 -21.98 -17.81
C TRP A 751 -14.09 -20.79 -17.00
N ARG A 752 -14.29 -20.77 -15.67
CA ARG A 752 -13.74 -19.71 -14.80
C ARG A 752 -12.23 -19.60 -14.92
N CYS A 753 -11.53 -20.73 -14.93
CA CYS A 753 -10.08 -20.77 -15.06
C CYS A 753 -9.60 -20.21 -16.40
N ARG A 754 -10.31 -20.54 -17.49
CA ARG A 754 -10.01 -19.98 -18.82
C ARG A 754 -10.24 -18.47 -18.87
N GLU A 755 -11.36 -17.97 -18.34
CA GLU A 755 -11.65 -16.53 -18.36
C GLU A 755 -10.63 -15.72 -17.53
N LEU A 756 -10.25 -16.21 -16.34
CA LEU A 756 -9.23 -15.54 -15.52
C LEU A 756 -7.85 -15.59 -16.19
N THR A 757 -7.45 -16.76 -16.73
CA THR A 757 -6.18 -16.90 -17.45
C THR A 757 -6.12 -15.96 -18.65
N ALA A 758 -7.22 -15.83 -19.40
CA ALA A 758 -7.30 -14.90 -20.53
C ALA A 758 -7.13 -13.44 -20.07
N PHE A 759 -7.71 -13.06 -18.94
CA PHE A 759 -7.50 -11.71 -18.38
C PHE A 759 -6.04 -11.46 -17.99
N TYR A 760 -5.39 -12.40 -17.30
CA TYR A 760 -3.96 -12.28 -16.98
C TYR A 760 -3.07 -12.26 -18.22
N ALA A 761 -3.39 -13.05 -19.26
CA ALA A 761 -2.67 -13.01 -20.52
C ALA A 761 -2.77 -11.64 -21.21
N ARG A 762 -3.93 -10.96 -21.12
CA ARG A 762 -4.08 -9.58 -21.63
C ARG A 762 -3.16 -8.61 -20.91
N LEU A 763 -3.14 -8.65 -19.57
CA LEU A 763 -2.27 -7.78 -18.77
C LEU A 763 -0.78 -8.05 -19.06
N ALA A 764 -0.39 -9.32 -19.12
CA ALA A 764 0.98 -9.73 -19.45
C ALA A 764 1.38 -9.31 -20.88
N GLY A 765 0.45 -9.34 -21.83
CA GLY A 765 0.64 -8.86 -23.20
C GLY A 765 0.87 -7.34 -23.27
N ILE A 766 0.17 -6.55 -22.45
CA ILE A 766 0.41 -5.10 -22.34
C ILE A 766 1.84 -4.82 -21.87
N LEU A 767 2.31 -5.56 -20.86
CA LEU A 767 3.68 -5.44 -20.35
C LEU A 767 4.71 -5.82 -21.42
N GLN A 768 4.52 -6.96 -22.09
CA GLN A 768 5.43 -7.44 -23.13
C GLN A 768 5.51 -6.48 -24.33
N ALA A 769 4.38 -5.88 -24.71
CA ALA A 769 4.33 -4.88 -25.78
C ALA A 769 5.05 -3.58 -25.41
N ALA A 770 5.04 -3.19 -24.13
CA ALA A 770 5.79 -2.05 -23.63
C ALA A 770 7.29 -2.33 -23.58
N ARG A 771 7.68 -3.51 -23.04
CA ARG A 771 9.06 -3.98 -23.05
C ARG A 771 9.13 -5.51 -22.89
N PRO A 772 9.89 -6.24 -23.74
CA PRO A 772 9.86 -7.72 -23.75
C PRO A 772 10.30 -8.42 -22.47
N ASP A 773 11.09 -7.77 -21.61
CA ASP A 773 11.62 -8.31 -20.36
C ASP A 773 10.69 -8.09 -19.14
N LEU A 774 9.63 -7.28 -19.28
CA LEU A 774 8.71 -7.01 -18.18
C LEU A 774 7.82 -8.22 -17.86
N LYS A 775 7.64 -8.47 -16.57
CA LYS A 775 6.89 -9.61 -16.05
C LYS A 775 5.62 -9.19 -15.32
N LEU A 776 4.58 -10.02 -15.40
CA LEU A 776 3.42 -9.94 -14.52
C LEU A 776 3.62 -10.88 -13.32
N ILE A 777 3.64 -10.35 -12.10
CA ILE A 777 3.72 -11.14 -10.87
C ILE A 777 2.32 -11.28 -10.28
N VAL A 778 1.87 -12.52 -10.10
CA VAL A 778 0.64 -12.83 -9.35
C VAL A 778 1.05 -13.22 -7.93
N ALA A 779 0.86 -12.30 -6.99
CA ALA A 779 1.25 -12.44 -5.59
C ALA A 779 0.14 -13.11 -4.77
N LEU A 780 0.31 -14.40 -4.49
CA LEU A 780 -0.66 -15.24 -3.79
C LEU A 780 -0.54 -15.05 -2.27
N ARG A 781 -1.24 -14.05 -1.74
CA ARG A 781 -1.41 -13.86 -0.29
C ARG A 781 -2.55 -14.71 0.28
N TYR A 782 -3.56 -15.04 -0.52
CA TYR A 782 -4.67 -15.91 -0.11
C TYR A 782 -4.22 -17.27 0.41
N LEU A 783 -4.86 -17.75 1.50
CA LEU A 783 -4.47 -18.97 2.24
C LEU A 783 -3.06 -18.91 2.81
N ALA A 784 -2.58 -17.73 3.14
CA ALA A 784 -1.44 -17.61 4.01
C ALA A 784 -1.69 -18.26 5.38
N GLU A 785 -0.60 -18.49 6.12
CA GLU A 785 -0.65 -18.92 7.51
C GLU A 785 -1.60 -18.03 8.31
N GLY A 786 -2.54 -18.64 9.03
CA GLY A 786 -3.49 -17.92 9.87
C GLY A 786 -4.70 -17.29 9.15
N ASP A 787 -4.83 -17.48 7.83
CA ASP A 787 -6.05 -17.11 7.10
C ASP A 787 -7.26 -17.90 7.66
N SER A 788 -8.34 -17.19 7.96
CA SER A 788 -9.61 -17.79 8.41
C SER A 788 -10.19 -18.84 7.44
N ARG A 789 -9.71 -18.89 6.20
CA ARG A 789 -10.16 -19.84 5.17
C ARG A 789 -9.26 -21.06 5.03
N LEU A 790 -8.27 -21.27 5.91
CA LEU A 790 -7.50 -22.52 5.92
C LEU A 790 -8.40 -23.77 6.05
N GLY A 791 -9.56 -23.66 6.68
CA GLY A 791 -10.55 -24.74 6.70
C GLY A 791 -11.08 -25.14 5.32
N ASP A 792 -11.02 -24.27 4.31
CA ASP A 792 -11.40 -24.63 2.94
C ASP A 792 -10.34 -25.52 2.27
N TRP A 793 -9.06 -25.32 2.60
CA TRP A 793 -7.99 -26.24 2.21
C TRP A 793 -8.17 -27.62 2.85
N GLU A 794 -8.54 -27.68 4.13
CA GLU A 794 -8.83 -28.95 4.80
C GLU A 794 -10.01 -29.69 4.15
N LYS A 795 -11.12 -28.99 3.87
CA LYS A 795 -12.29 -29.56 3.16
C LYS A 795 -11.97 -30.01 1.73
N ALA A 796 -10.99 -29.35 1.10
CA ALA A 796 -10.47 -29.73 -0.21
C ALA A 796 -9.47 -30.90 -0.14
N GLU A 797 -9.50 -31.68 0.95
CA GLU A 797 -8.60 -32.82 1.19
C GLU A 797 -7.12 -32.39 1.10
N ARG A 798 -6.84 -31.18 1.59
CA ARG A 798 -5.51 -30.54 1.55
C ARG A 798 -4.94 -30.36 0.14
N SER A 799 -5.79 -30.27 -0.89
CA SER A 799 -5.35 -29.95 -2.25
C SER A 799 -5.44 -28.46 -2.56
N MET A 800 -4.29 -27.81 -2.69
CA MET A 800 -4.17 -26.44 -3.17
C MET A 800 -4.57 -26.28 -4.61
N LYS A 801 -4.26 -27.29 -5.44
CA LYS A 801 -4.73 -27.30 -6.82
C LYS A 801 -6.25 -27.19 -6.88
N ARG A 802 -6.98 -27.89 -5.99
CA ARG A 802 -8.44 -27.80 -5.90
C ARG A 802 -8.92 -26.43 -5.43
N VAL A 803 -8.36 -25.90 -4.32
CA VAL A 803 -8.83 -24.62 -3.76
C VAL A 803 -8.60 -23.46 -4.73
N TYR A 804 -7.42 -23.36 -5.36
CA TYR A 804 -7.17 -22.30 -6.32
C TYR A 804 -8.00 -22.46 -7.59
N ARG A 805 -8.26 -23.70 -8.06
CA ARG A 805 -9.16 -23.95 -9.20
C ARG A 805 -10.60 -23.51 -8.89
N GLU A 806 -11.07 -23.71 -7.66
CA GLU A 806 -12.36 -23.19 -7.17
C GLU A 806 -12.43 -21.65 -7.19
N ALA A 807 -11.29 -20.98 -7.03
CA ALA A 807 -11.13 -19.53 -7.16
C ALA A 807 -10.78 -19.05 -8.59
N GLY A 808 -10.76 -19.96 -9.56
CA GLY A 808 -10.49 -19.68 -10.98
C GLY A 808 -9.01 -19.66 -11.38
N ILE A 809 -8.08 -20.10 -10.53
CA ILE A 809 -6.65 -20.21 -10.86
C ILE A 809 -6.31 -21.66 -11.21
N ASP A 810 -5.81 -21.87 -12.41
CA ASP A 810 -5.23 -23.13 -12.87
C ASP A 810 -3.74 -22.91 -13.20
N PHE A 811 -2.85 -23.47 -12.38
CA PHE A 811 -1.41 -23.26 -12.52
C PHE A 811 -0.81 -23.79 -13.82
N ASP A 812 -1.41 -24.84 -14.41
CA ASP A 812 -0.94 -25.37 -15.69
C ASP A 812 -1.35 -24.45 -16.84
N GLN A 813 -2.53 -23.82 -16.77
CA GLN A 813 -2.94 -22.77 -17.72
C GLN A 813 -2.11 -21.50 -17.57
N LEU A 814 -1.83 -21.06 -16.33
CA LEU A 814 -1.00 -19.87 -16.09
C LEU A 814 0.44 -20.05 -16.60
N ALA A 815 0.99 -21.26 -16.53
CA ALA A 815 2.33 -21.56 -17.04
C ALA A 815 2.46 -21.39 -18.58
N ALA A 816 1.34 -21.28 -19.31
CA ALA A 816 1.36 -20.97 -20.74
C ALA A 816 1.62 -19.48 -21.04
N ILE A 817 1.62 -18.60 -20.03
CA ILE A 817 1.91 -17.17 -20.16
C ILE A 817 3.40 -16.95 -19.87
N PRO A 818 4.27 -16.71 -20.88
CA PRO A 818 5.73 -16.81 -20.72
C PRO A 818 6.35 -15.80 -19.76
N ASN A 819 5.75 -14.61 -19.64
CA ASN A 819 6.21 -13.53 -18.76
C ASN A 819 5.36 -13.40 -17.47
N LEU A 820 4.60 -14.43 -17.09
CA LEU A 820 3.91 -14.48 -15.81
C LEU A 820 4.74 -15.23 -14.76
N GLN A 821 4.83 -14.67 -13.57
CA GLN A 821 5.47 -15.29 -12.41
C GLN A 821 4.50 -15.41 -11.23
N ILE A 822 4.63 -16.51 -10.49
CA ILE A 822 3.92 -16.68 -9.22
C ILE A 822 4.85 -16.25 -8.08
N GLN A 823 4.30 -15.48 -7.15
CA GLN A 823 4.94 -15.19 -5.88
C GLN A 823 4.11 -15.77 -4.74
N LYS A 824 4.75 -16.53 -3.84
CA LYS A 824 4.13 -17.09 -2.63
C LYS A 824 4.49 -16.24 -1.41
N TYR A 825 3.56 -16.12 -0.47
CA TYR A 825 3.79 -15.44 0.79
C TYR A 825 4.14 -16.44 1.91
N PHE A 826 5.03 -16.01 2.81
CA PHE A 826 5.33 -16.62 4.09
C PHE A 826 5.14 -15.57 5.18
N TYR A 827 4.78 -16.00 6.39
CA TYR A 827 4.54 -15.10 7.51
C TYR A 827 5.43 -15.47 8.71
N PRO A 828 6.63 -14.89 8.81
CA PRO A 828 7.60 -15.23 9.86
C PRO A 828 7.07 -15.15 11.30
N ALA A 829 6.09 -14.27 11.55
CA ALA A 829 5.55 -13.99 12.87
C ALA A 829 4.13 -14.55 13.13
N ASP A 830 3.55 -15.32 12.20
CA ASP A 830 2.10 -15.61 12.25
C ASP A 830 1.68 -16.34 13.52
N ILE A 831 2.38 -17.40 13.93
CA ILE A 831 2.01 -18.20 15.11
C ILE A 831 1.86 -17.32 16.36
N LYS A 832 2.85 -16.45 16.63
CA LYS A 832 2.83 -15.53 17.76
C LYS A 832 1.72 -14.49 17.61
N TRP A 833 1.58 -13.93 16.41
CA TRP A 833 0.55 -12.96 16.10
C TRP A 833 -0.87 -13.53 16.32
N GLN A 834 -1.13 -14.75 15.85
CA GLN A 834 -2.41 -15.45 16.02
C GLN A 834 -2.68 -15.76 17.48
N ARG A 835 -1.70 -16.26 18.25
CA ARG A 835 -1.88 -16.51 19.69
C ARG A 835 -2.30 -15.27 20.44
N MET A 836 -1.71 -14.13 20.09
CA MET A 836 -2.00 -12.86 20.74
C MET A 836 -3.40 -12.35 20.36
N ASN A 837 -3.78 -12.40 19.08
CA ASN A 837 -5.02 -11.79 18.59
C ASN A 837 -6.24 -12.72 18.70
N ARG A 838 -6.05 -14.03 18.53
CA ARG A 838 -7.12 -15.04 18.50
C ARG A 838 -7.13 -15.98 19.71
N GLY A 839 -6.08 -15.98 20.54
CA GLY A 839 -5.91 -16.89 21.68
C GLY A 839 -5.13 -18.16 21.30
N ALA A 840 -4.57 -18.86 22.31
CA ALA A 840 -3.81 -20.10 22.10
C ALA A 840 -4.74 -21.32 21.87
N GLY A 841 -4.33 -22.27 21.03
CA GLY A 841 -5.02 -23.57 20.89
C GLY A 841 -6.13 -23.66 19.85
N THR A 842 -6.20 -22.73 18.88
CA THR A 842 -7.18 -22.83 17.78
C THR A 842 -6.69 -23.80 16.69
N ASN A 843 -7.59 -24.59 16.11
CA ASN A 843 -7.28 -25.50 14.99
C ASN A 843 -6.65 -24.77 13.79
N ASP A 844 -7.01 -23.51 13.56
CA ASP A 844 -6.50 -22.68 12.45
C ASP A 844 -4.97 -22.51 12.49
N MET A 845 -4.38 -22.43 13.69
CA MET A 845 -2.93 -22.29 13.84
C MET A 845 -2.18 -23.53 13.32
N TYR A 846 -2.75 -24.71 13.54
CA TYR A 846 -2.15 -25.97 13.11
C TYR A 846 -2.18 -26.10 11.58
N ALA A 847 -3.34 -25.81 10.98
CA ALA A 847 -3.51 -25.86 9.54
C ALA A 847 -2.51 -24.92 8.81
N GLY A 848 -2.21 -23.75 9.38
CA GLY A 848 -1.23 -22.82 8.81
C GLY A 848 0.20 -23.38 8.78
N LEU A 849 0.64 -24.02 9.87
CA LEU A 849 1.94 -24.70 9.93
C LEU A 849 2.05 -25.85 8.93
N GLU A 850 0.98 -26.64 8.81
CA GLU A 850 0.90 -27.74 7.86
C GLU A 850 0.94 -27.22 6.41
N PHE A 851 0.16 -26.18 6.13
CA PHE A 851 0.10 -25.51 4.85
C PHE A 851 1.44 -24.94 4.41
N ARG A 852 2.13 -24.20 5.30
CA ARG A 852 3.46 -23.60 5.06
C ARG A 852 4.44 -24.58 4.43
N ARG A 853 4.34 -25.86 4.84
CA ARG A 853 5.30 -26.92 4.53
C ARG A 853 4.62 -28.12 3.83
N SER A 854 3.51 -27.87 3.14
CA SER A 854 2.80 -28.88 2.36
C SER A 854 3.59 -29.26 1.11
N ASP A 855 3.84 -30.56 0.94
CA ASP A 855 4.46 -31.09 -0.28
C ASP A 855 3.55 -30.95 -1.50
N GLU A 856 2.23 -31.02 -1.32
CA GLU A 856 1.25 -30.80 -2.39
C GLU A 856 1.26 -29.35 -2.86
N LEU A 857 1.36 -28.39 -1.94
CA LEU A 857 1.47 -26.97 -2.27
C LEU A 857 2.78 -26.71 -3.02
N ARG A 858 3.89 -27.21 -2.48
CA ARG A 858 5.22 -27.07 -3.08
C ARG A 858 5.24 -27.67 -4.48
N SER A 859 4.76 -28.89 -4.66
CA SER A 859 4.75 -29.58 -5.95
C SER A 859 3.84 -28.87 -6.95
N THR A 860 2.71 -28.33 -6.52
CA THR A 860 1.79 -27.57 -7.38
C THR A 860 2.45 -26.28 -7.87
N LEU A 861 2.98 -25.45 -6.97
CA LEU A 861 3.55 -24.14 -7.34
C LEU A 861 4.85 -24.27 -8.14
N THR A 862 5.73 -25.20 -7.74
CA THR A 862 7.01 -25.45 -8.44
C THR A 862 6.86 -26.35 -9.65
N ARG A 863 5.65 -26.85 -9.92
CA ARG A 863 5.36 -27.89 -10.93
C ARG A 863 6.34 -29.06 -10.82
N ASN A 864 6.36 -29.70 -9.66
CA ASN A 864 7.28 -30.79 -9.31
C ASN A 864 8.77 -30.40 -9.45
N GLY A 865 9.11 -29.16 -9.09
CA GLY A 865 10.47 -28.64 -9.16
C GLY A 865 10.93 -28.22 -10.56
N MET A 866 10.04 -28.18 -11.57
CA MET A 866 10.37 -27.72 -12.93
C MET A 866 10.51 -26.21 -13.03
N GLN A 867 9.91 -25.44 -12.10
CA GLN A 867 9.99 -23.98 -12.10
C GLN A 867 10.25 -23.43 -10.69
N PRO A 868 11.10 -22.39 -10.55
CA PRO A 868 11.29 -21.70 -9.29
C PRO A 868 10.09 -20.80 -8.98
N VAL A 869 9.89 -20.48 -7.69
CA VAL A 869 8.78 -19.61 -7.24
C VAL A 869 9.36 -18.48 -6.40
N SER A 870 8.99 -17.24 -6.73
CA SER A 870 9.39 -16.06 -5.97
C SER A 870 8.70 -16.03 -4.61
N ILE A 871 9.35 -15.47 -3.60
CA ILE A 871 8.84 -15.45 -2.23
C ILE A 871 8.73 -14.02 -1.70
N ASN A 872 7.64 -13.74 -0.99
CA ASN A 872 7.52 -12.59 -0.11
C ASN A 872 7.43 -13.04 1.35
N LEU A 873 8.28 -12.49 2.21
CA LEU A 873 8.28 -12.68 3.66
C LEU A 873 7.52 -11.51 4.30
N TYR A 874 6.23 -11.72 4.50
CA TYR A 874 5.32 -10.71 5.03
C TYR A 874 5.39 -10.68 6.56
N LEU A 875 5.93 -9.59 7.12
CA LEU A 875 5.96 -9.37 8.55
C LEU A 875 4.61 -8.82 9.01
N ASN A 876 3.87 -9.64 9.77
CA ASN A 876 2.68 -9.18 10.47
C ASN A 876 3.03 -8.00 11.38
N TYR A 877 2.27 -6.94 11.27
CA TYR A 877 2.42 -5.78 12.13
C TYR A 877 1.50 -5.87 13.37
N PHE A 878 2.00 -5.33 14.46
CA PHE A 878 1.40 -5.29 15.78
C PHE A 878 0.99 -3.86 16.07
N GLU A 879 -0.31 -3.62 16.24
CA GLU A 879 -0.86 -2.27 16.35
C GLU A 879 -1.40 -1.96 17.73
N SER A 880 -1.12 -0.76 18.21
CA SER A 880 -1.66 -0.31 19.48
C SER A 880 -1.68 1.20 19.63
N ALA A 881 -2.80 1.72 20.15
CA ALA A 881 -2.90 3.08 20.68
C ALA A 881 -2.50 3.15 22.17
N ILE A 882 -1.63 2.25 22.65
CA ILE A 882 -1.40 2.11 24.09
C ILE A 882 -0.95 3.43 24.73
N ASP A 883 -0.06 4.19 24.11
CA ASP A 883 0.43 5.41 24.76
C ASP A 883 -0.64 6.51 24.82
N ALA A 884 -1.62 6.50 23.91
CA ALA A 884 -2.79 7.37 24.00
C ALA A 884 -3.78 6.88 25.08
N LYS A 885 -4.02 5.56 25.15
CA LYS A 885 -4.99 4.95 26.08
C LYS A 885 -4.49 4.86 27.53
N LYS A 886 -3.20 4.56 27.70
CA LYS A 886 -2.49 4.40 28.96
C LYS A 886 -1.11 5.05 28.82
N PRO A 887 -1.01 6.38 28.97
CA PRO A 887 0.25 7.11 28.85
C PRO A 887 1.36 6.51 29.73
N PHE A 888 2.59 6.59 29.23
CA PHE A 888 3.76 6.16 29.98
C PHE A 888 3.98 7.16 31.15
N PRO A 889 3.98 6.71 32.42
CA PRO A 889 4.12 7.61 33.57
C PRO A 889 5.43 8.42 33.52
N ASP A 890 5.33 9.73 33.77
CA ASP A 890 6.46 10.68 33.83
C ASP A 890 7.46 10.58 32.65
N PHE A 891 6.96 10.22 31.47
CA PHE A 891 7.78 10.14 30.26
C PHE A 891 8.31 11.52 29.86
N TRP A 892 9.51 11.57 29.27
CA TRP A 892 10.24 12.83 29.06
C TRP A 892 9.57 13.78 28.05
N TRP A 893 8.74 13.26 27.14
CA TRP A 893 8.00 14.01 26.12
C TRP A 893 6.69 13.29 25.79
N GLN A 894 5.94 13.76 24.79
CA GLN A 894 4.74 13.07 24.33
C GLN A 894 5.12 11.74 23.65
N PRO A 895 4.66 10.58 24.15
CA PRO A 895 4.94 9.28 23.54
C PRO A 895 4.17 9.07 22.22
N PRO A 896 4.55 8.07 21.39
CA PRO A 896 3.88 7.78 20.13
C PRO A 896 2.39 7.46 20.30
N GLN A 897 1.50 8.27 19.71
CA GLN A 897 0.04 8.10 19.89
C GLN A 897 -0.52 6.81 19.24
N TRP A 898 0.14 6.35 18.18
CA TRP A 898 -0.16 5.09 17.49
C TRP A 898 1.16 4.36 17.22
N ARG A 899 1.15 3.04 17.41
CA ARG A 899 2.28 2.16 17.15
C ARG A 899 1.89 1.14 16.12
N VAL A 900 2.80 0.87 15.18
CA VAL A 900 2.73 -0.22 14.22
C VAL A 900 4.10 -0.88 14.20
N CYS A 901 4.25 -2.02 14.88
CA CYS A 901 5.56 -2.67 15.05
C CYS A 901 5.64 -3.95 14.23
N ALA A 902 6.76 -4.17 13.53
CA ALA A 902 7.05 -5.43 12.85
C ALA A 902 7.93 -6.30 13.75
N LEU A 903 7.31 -7.18 14.54
CA LEU A 903 8.04 -8.11 15.41
C LEU A 903 8.53 -9.31 14.60
N SER A 904 9.78 -9.72 14.79
CA SER A 904 10.38 -10.82 14.03
C SER A 904 11.13 -11.84 14.91
N PRO A 905 11.33 -13.07 14.43
CA PRO A 905 12.13 -14.08 15.15
C PRO A 905 13.53 -13.57 15.51
N GLY A 906 13.91 -13.72 16.77
CA GLY A 906 15.19 -13.25 17.29
C GLY A 906 16.41 -14.00 16.74
N GLY A 907 17.55 -13.31 16.65
CA GLY A 907 18.84 -13.89 16.28
C GLY A 907 18.82 -14.59 14.92
N ARG A 908 19.44 -15.78 14.82
CA ARG A 908 19.49 -16.55 13.56
C ARG A 908 18.15 -17.15 13.14
N ASN A 909 17.17 -17.26 14.05
CA ASN A 909 15.84 -17.75 13.69
C ASN A 909 15.15 -16.83 12.66
N PHE A 910 15.56 -15.56 12.55
CA PHE A 910 15.12 -14.66 11.48
C PHE A 910 15.35 -15.24 10.08
N LEU A 911 16.45 -15.98 9.89
CA LEU A 911 16.82 -16.56 8.60
C LEU A 911 16.06 -17.86 8.27
N GLU A 912 15.23 -18.41 9.16
CA GLU A 912 14.52 -19.67 8.92
C GLU A 912 13.73 -19.63 7.61
N LEU A 913 12.93 -18.58 7.40
CA LEU A 913 12.11 -18.46 6.19
C LEU A 913 12.88 -17.95 4.96
N PHE A 914 14.05 -17.32 5.14
CA PHE A 914 14.99 -17.08 4.04
C PHE A 914 15.58 -18.40 3.54
N ALA A 915 16.03 -19.25 4.46
CA ALA A 915 16.57 -20.58 4.16
C ALA A 915 15.51 -21.48 3.50
N GLU A 916 14.30 -21.52 4.05
CA GLU A 916 13.18 -22.30 3.48
C GLU A 916 12.77 -21.81 2.09
N SER A 917 12.82 -20.50 1.82
CA SER A 917 12.55 -19.94 0.49
C SER A 917 13.48 -20.53 -0.58
N VAL A 918 14.76 -20.68 -0.25
CA VAL A 918 15.75 -21.26 -1.17
C VAL A 918 15.63 -22.78 -1.21
N ALA A 919 15.48 -23.43 -0.06
CA ALA A 919 15.44 -24.88 0.07
C ALA A 919 14.21 -25.50 -0.62
N LEU A 920 13.03 -24.90 -0.44
CA LEU A 920 11.77 -25.46 -0.92
C LEU A 920 11.42 -25.00 -2.34
N TYR A 921 11.74 -23.74 -2.70
CA TYR A 921 11.21 -23.09 -3.90
C TYR A 921 12.25 -22.64 -4.92
N ASP A 922 13.55 -22.77 -4.62
CA ASP A 922 14.61 -22.19 -5.47
C ASP A 922 14.44 -20.69 -5.73
N ALA A 923 13.96 -19.95 -4.74
CA ALA A 923 13.48 -18.59 -4.95
C ALA A 923 14.48 -17.73 -5.74
N PRO A 924 14.08 -17.17 -6.90
CA PRO A 924 14.91 -16.28 -7.71
C PRO A 924 14.80 -14.83 -7.21
N LEU A 925 13.70 -14.52 -6.54
CA LEU A 925 13.41 -13.27 -5.85
C LEU A 925 12.91 -13.60 -4.44
N ILE A 926 13.51 -12.96 -3.44
CA ILE A 926 13.00 -12.93 -2.07
C ILE A 926 12.79 -11.45 -1.69
N THR A 927 11.60 -11.11 -1.22
CA THR A 927 11.33 -9.81 -0.61
C THR A 927 10.90 -9.98 0.84
N THR A 928 11.12 -8.95 1.66
CA THR A 928 10.62 -8.92 3.04
C THR A 928 10.10 -7.54 3.41
N GLY A 929 9.06 -7.51 4.22
CA GLY A 929 8.44 -6.28 4.69
C GLY A 929 6.94 -6.46 4.92
N GLY A 930 6.17 -5.39 4.72
CA GLY A 930 4.75 -5.34 5.05
C GLY A 930 4.36 -3.89 5.23
N PHE A 931 4.10 -3.46 6.47
CA PHE A 931 3.90 -2.03 6.74
C PHE A 931 5.23 -1.27 6.92
N LEU A 932 6.30 -1.96 7.34
CA LEU A 932 7.59 -1.39 7.74
C LEU A 932 8.76 -2.05 7.00
N VAL A 933 9.97 -1.52 7.22
CA VAL A 933 11.23 -2.10 6.73
C VAL A 933 11.38 -3.54 7.24
N GLY A 934 11.42 -4.52 6.33
CA GLY A 934 11.35 -5.95 6.65
C GLY A 934 12.58 -6.55 7.34
N THR A 935 13.64 -5.76 7.53
CA THR A 935 14.94 -6.20 8.01
C THR A 935 15.34 -5.56 9.34
N LEU A 936 14.47 -4.74 9.94
CA LEU A 936 14.71 -4.07 11.22
C LEU A 936 15.19 -5.07 12.28
N GLY A 937 16.36 -4.80 12.87
CA GLY A 937 16.93 -5.63 13.93
C GLY A 937 17.84 -6.77 13.49
N HIS A 938 17.87 -7.07 12.19
CA HIS A 938 18.47 -8.30 11.66
C HIS A 938 19.42 -8.05 10.49
N ASP A 939 19.91 -6.82 10.38
CA ASP A 939 20.75 -6.41 9.27
C ASP A 939 22.02 -7.27 9.11
N PRO A 940 22.77 -7.68 10.16
CA PRO A 940 23.93 -8.55 10.00
C PRO A 940 23.58 -9.92 9.40
N GLN A 941 22.45 -10.49 9.81
CA GLN A 941 21.96 -11.78 9.30
C GLN A 941 21.58 -11.66 7.82
N VAL A 942 20.91 -10.57 7.43
CA VAL A 942 20.54 -10.30 6.04
C VAL A 942 21.79 -10.09 5.18
N GLN A 943 22.80 -9.36 5.67
CA GLN A 943 24.07 -9.18 4.96
C GLN A 943 24.82 -10.50 4.75
N GLU A 944 24.86 -11.39 5.74
CA GLU A 944 25.41 -12.75 5.59
C GLU A 944 24.71 -13.49 4.44
N PHE A 945 23.38 -13.52 4.49
CA PHE A 945 22.57 -14.19 3.47
C PHE A 945 22.74 -13.55 2.08
N ALA A 946 22.74 -12.22 2.00
CA ALA A 946 22.86 -11.47 0.76
C ALA A 946 24.17 -11.75 0.01
N ARG A 947 25.31 -11.86 0.72
CA ARG A 947 26.61 -12.21 0.10
C ARG A 947 26.55 -13.53 -0.65
N ALA A 948 25.88 -14.54 -0.09
CA ALA A 948 25.74 -15.84 -0.73
C ALA A 948 24.65 -15.85 -1.81
N PHE A 949 23.49 -15.25 -1.52
CA PHE A 949 22.31 -15.29 -2.38
C PHE A 949 22.47 -14.45 -3.65
N ARG A 950 22.95 -13.20 -3.52
CA ARG A 950 23.17 -12.28 -4.65
C ARG A 950 24.30 -12.74 -5.58
N ALA A 951 25.16 -13.65 -5.12
CA ALA A 951 26.19 -14.25 -5.93
C ALA A 951 25.69 -15.37 -6.85
N LEU A 952 24.48 -15.88 -6.62
CA LEU A 952 23.88 -16.90 -7.45
C LEU A 952 23.16 -16.28 -8.67
N PRO A 953 23.17 -16.97 -9.82
CA PRO A 953 22.34 -16.59 -10.94
C PRO A 953 20.86 -16.96 -10.74
N ASP A 954 19.98 -16.22 -11.41
CA ASP A 954 18.57 -16.52 -11.67
C ASP A 954 18.49 -17.49 -12.87
N THR A 955 18.92 -18.72 -12.63
CA THR A 955 18.84 -19.85 -13.58
C THR A 955 18.33 -21.08 -12.85
N ALA A 956 17.91 -22.11 -13.58
CA ALA A 956 17.46 -23.36 -12.96
C ALA A 956 18.59 -24.10 -12.22
N PHE A 957 18.28 -24.63 -11.03
CA PHE A 957 19.16 -25.51 -10.26
C PHE A 957 18.51 -26.88 -10.04
N ALA A 958 19.31 -27.94 -10.15
CA ALA A 958 18.89 -29.31 -9.87
C ALA A 958 19.26 -29.70 -8.43
N THR A 959 18.31 -30.30 -7.71
CA THR A 959 18.54 -30.81 -6.35
C THR A 959 19.44 -32.05 -6.37
N VAL A 960 20.40 -32.10 -5.44
CA VAL A 960 21.28 -33.24 -5.19
C VAL A 960 20.77 -33.97 -3.94
N PRO A 961 20.53 -35.29 -3.99
CA PRO A 961 20.15 -36.06 -2.81
C PRO A 961 21.20 -35.96 -1.70
N VAL A 962 20.73 -35.79 -0.47
CA VAL A 962 21.50 -35.81 0.77
C VAL A 962 20.87 -36.90 1.67
N ASP A 963 21.66 -37.50 2.53
CA ASP A 963 21.24 -38.56 3.46
C ASP A 963 20.37 -38.09 4.65
N SER A 964 20.10 -36.79 4.74
CA SER A 964 19.18 -36.18 5.72
C SER A 964 18.48 -34.94 5.13
N ASP A 965 17.47 -34.43 5.83
CA ASP A 965 16.71 -33.23 5.43
C ASP A 965 17.27 -31.91 6.00
N VAL A 966 18.42 -31.98 6.67
CA VAL A 966 19.08 -30.85 7.35
C VAL A 966 19.62 -29.82 6.36
N VAL A 967 20.21 -30.28 5.25
CA VAL A 967 20.80 -29.40 4.23
C VAL A 967 20.22 -29.73 2.86
N VAL A 968 19.85 -28.69 2.10
CA VAL A 968 19.52 -28.83 0.69
C VAL A 968 20.71 -28.37 -0.15
N VAL A 969 21.16 -29.24 -1.04
CA VAL A 969 22.25 -28.95 -2.01
C VAL A 969 21.65 -28.88 -3.40
N ARG A 970 21.97 -27.82 -4.15
CA ARG A 970 21.61 -27.75 -5.57
C ARG A 970 22.78 -27.33 -6.44
N VAL A 971 22.78 -27.83 -7.68
CA VAL A 971 23.77 -27.52 -8.71
C VAL A 971 23.08 -26.91 -9.94
N GLY A 972 23.61 -25.80 -10.42
CA GLY A 972 23.15 -25.08 -11.61
C GLY A 972 24.11 -25.26 -12.77
N GLN A 973 23.66 -24.91 -13.97
CA GLN A 973 24.52 -24.92 -15.16
C GLN A 973 25.65 -23.90 -15.04
N GLY A 974 26.80 -24.15 -15.68
CA GLY A 974 27.93 -23.21 -15.63
C GLY A 974 28.73 -23.24 -14.31
N GLY A 975 28.55 -24.30 -13.51
CA GLY A 975 29.43 -24.58 -12.38
C GLY A 975 28.98 -23.99 -11.04
N TRP A 976 27.72 -23.58 -10.92
CA TRP A 976 27.19 -23.03 -9.67
C TRP A 976 26.70 -24.14 -8.74
N LEU A 977 26.99 -24.02 -7.45
CA LEU A 977 26.44 -24.88 -6.41
C LEU A 977 26.07 -24.04 -5.21
N TYR A 978 24.98 -24.39 -4.54
CA TYR A 978 24.71 -23.84 -3.22
C TYR A 978 24.28 -24.94 -2.26
N ALA A 979 24.52 -24.69 -0.98
CA ALA A 979 24.06 -25.49 0.14
C ALA A 979 23.35 -24.57 1.14
N VAL A 980 22.16 -24.95 1.56
CA VAL A 980 21.38 -24.22 2.57
C VAL A 980 21.05 -25.13 3.74
N ASN A 981 21.48 -24.73 4.93
CA ASN A 981 21.09 -25.37 6.17
C ASN A 981 19.67 -24.94 6.54
N ARG A 982 18.82 -25.91 6.90
CA ARG A 982 17.44 -25.70 7.34
C ARG A 982 17.28 -25.87 8.85
N ALA A 983 18.35 -26.24 9.55
CA ALA A 983 18.32 -26.48 10.98
C ALA A 983 18.54 -25.20 11.81
N PRO A 984 17.98 -25.17 13.04
CA PRO A 984 18.33 -24.20 14.07
C PRO A 984 19.71 -24.47 14.73
N PHE A 985 20.48 -25.42 14.22
CA PHE A 985 21.81 -25.78 14.72
C PHE A 985 22.85 -25.81 13.60
N ALA A 986 24.12 -25.64 13.98
CA ALA A 986 25.24 -25.73 13.05
C ALA A 986 25.46 -27.19 12.60
N THR A 987 25.93 -27.38 11.37
CA THR A 987 26.20 -28.70 10.78
C THR A 987 27.41 -28.67 9.85
N GLU A 988 27.91 -29.85 9.47
CA GLU A 988 28.96 -30.03 8.46
C GLU A 988 28.42 -30.91 7.31
N LEU A 989 28.38 -30.35 6.10
CA LEU A 989 28.04 -31.07 4.88
C LEU A 989 29.32 -31.62 4.24
N ALA A 990 29.35 -32.92 3.93
CA ALA A 990 30.38 -33.53 3.10
C ALA A 990 29.86 -33.76 1.67
N VAL A 991 30.46 -33.07 0.68
CA VAL A 991 30.17 -33.24 -0.74
C VAL A 991 31.28 -34.06 -1.38
N SER A 992 30.95 -35.25 -1.88
CA SER A 992 31.89 -36.15 -2.54
C SER A 992 31.78 -36.04 -4.05
N PHE A 993 32.92 -35.92 -4.71
CA PHE A 993 33.08 -35.78 -6.15
C PHE A 993 33.76 -37.02 -6.74
N ARG A 994 33.44 -37.36 -7.99
CA ARG A 994 34.06 -38.48 -8.72
C ARG A 994 35.54 -38.26 -9.00
N THR A 995 35.94 -37.00 -9.12
CA THR A 995 37.31 -36.55 -9.32
C THR A 995 37.60 -35.40 -8.37
N GLU A 996 38.89 -35.13 -8.15
CA GLU A 996 39.30 -33.92 -7.43
C GLU A 996 38.64 -32.69 -8.05
N THR A 997 37.99 -31.89 -7.21
CA THR A 997 37.20 -30.74 -7.63
C THR A 997 37.63 -29.53 -6.83
N LYS A 998 37.70 -28.36 -7.48
CA LYS A 998 37.95 -27.07 -6.83
C LYS A 998 36.68 -26.24 -6.82
N LEU A 999 36.33 -25.70 -5.66
CA LEU A 999 35.22 -24.80 -5.44
C LEU A 999 35.75 -23.48 -4.87
N ALA A 1000 35.26 -22.36 -5.37
CA ALA A 1000 35.42 -21.06 -4.73
C ALA A 1000 34.11 -20.69 -4.04
N ASP A 1001 34.16 -20.45 -2.73
CA ASP A 1001 33.04 -19.85 -2.00
C ASP A 1001 32.86 -18.40 -2.46
N LEU A 1002 31.66 -18.08 -2.91
CA LEU A 1002 31.37 -16.81 -3.56
C LEU A 1002 31.17 -15.65 -2.58
N ALA A 1003 30.85 -15.96 -1.32
CA ALA A 1003 30.63 -14.98 -0.27
C ALA A 1003 31.93 -14.60 0.44
N SER A 1004 32.83 -15.57 0.65
CA SER A 1004 34.09 -15.39 1.38
C SER A 1004 35.34 -15.35 0.50
N GLY A 1005 35.27 -15.88 -0.72
CA GLY A 1005 36.43 -16.08 -1.60
C GLY A 1005 37.29 -17.29 -1.23
N GLU A 1006 36.91 -18.06 -0.20
CA GLU A 1006 37.64 -19.25 0.24
C GLU A 1006 37.68 -20.32 -0.87
N ALA A 1007 38.88 -20.81 -1.19
CA ALA A 1007 39.05 -21.92 -2.11
C ALA A 1007 39.04 -23.25 -1.36
N LEU A 1008 38.14 -24.15 -1.76
CA LEU A 1008 38.01 -25.50 -1.24
C LEU A 1008 38.38 -26.49 -2.35
N SER A 1009 39.10 -27.56 -2.00
CA SER A 1009 39.48 -28.58 -2.98
C SER A 1009 39.55 -29.97 -2.39
N GLY A 1010 39.18 -30.97 -3.17
CA GLY A 1010 39.35 -32.38 -2.82
C GLY A 1010 38.37 -33.28 -3.55
N THR A 1011 38.52 -34.58 -3.34
CA THR A 1011 37.51 -35.59 -3.74
C THR A 1011 36.32 -35.63 -2.78
N THR A 1012 36.51 -35.17 -1.53
CA THR A 1012 35.44 -34.87 -0.59
C THR A 1012 35.69 -33.50 0.02
N VAL A 1013 34.75 -32.57 -0.17
CA VAL A 1013 34.81 -31.21 0.38
C VAL A 1013 33.86 -31.12 1.56
N LYS A 1014 34.36 -30.64 2.70
CA LYS A 1014 33.58 -30.38 3.91
C LYS A 1014 33.18 -28.92 3.98
N VAL A 1015 31.91 -28.66 4.24
CA VAL A 1015 31.33 -27.33 4.30
C VAL A 1015 30.62 -27.16 5.64
N ALA A 1016 31.22 -26.36 6.52
CA ALA A 1016 30.56 -25.92 7.75
C ALA A 1016 29.43 -24.93 7.41
N LEU A 1017 28.27 -25.14 8.04
CA LEU A 1017 27.08 -24.31 7.88
C LEU A 1017 26.52 -23.93 9.26
N GLN A 1018 26.38 -22.63 9.52
CA GLN A 1018 25.68 -22.11 10.69
C GLN A 1018 24.16 -22.38 10.59
N PRO A 1019 23.39 -22.23 11.69
CA PRO A 1019 21.93 -22.34 11.64
C PRO A 1019 21.34 -21.50 10.50
N TYR A 1020 20.48 -22.07 9.67
CA TYR A 1020 19.83 -21.37 8.56
C TYR A 1020 20.76 -20.69 7.52
N GLN A 1021 22.04 -21.06 7.48
CA GLN A 1021 23.00 -20.43 6.59
C GLN A 1021 22.86 -20.91 5.15
N LEU A 1022 22.98 -19.98 4.20
CA LEU A 1022 23.21 -20.24 2.79
C LEU A 1022 24.70 -20.04 2.48
N ARG A 1023 25.33 -21.02 1.81
CA ARG A 1023 26.63 -20.86 1.15
C ARG A 1023 26.51 -21.15 -0.33
N SER A 1024 27.20 -20.36 -1.15
CA SER A 1024 27.21 -20.48 -2.60
C SER A 1024 28.64 -20.62 -3.12
N PHE A 1025 28.81 -21.41 -4.16
CA PHE A 1025 30.10 -21.84 -4.69
C PHE A 1025 30.11 -21.81 -6.21
N ARG A 1026 31.32 -21.68 -6.76
CA ARG A 1026 31.59 -21.82 -8.19
C ARG A 1026 32.77 -22.76 -8.44
N GLY A 1027 32.64 -23.65 -9.42
CA GLY A 1027 33.71 -24.56 -9.85
C GLY A 1027 33.41 -25.23 -11.19
N GLU A 1028 34.28 -26.10 -11.68
CA GLU A 1028 34.03 -26.91 -12.88
C GLU A 1028 33.18 -28.13 -12.52
N ILE A 1029 31.91 -27.88 -12.20
CA ILE A 1029 31.00 -28.91 -11.65
C ILE A 1029 29.74 -29.07 -12.48
N THR A 1030 29.34 -30.33 -12.65
CA THR A 1030 28.02 -30.74 -13.14
C THR A 1030 27.34 -31.64 -12.12
N ARG A 1031 26.06 -31.96 -12.33
CA ARG A 1031 25.33 -32.88 -11.45
C ARG A 1031 25.98 -34.25 -11.38
N GLU A 1032 26.51 -34.74 -12.50
CA GLU A 1032 27.11 -36.06 -12.67
C GLU A 1032 28.47 -36.17 -11.97
N ALA A 1033 29.19 -35.05 -11.81
CA ALA A 1033 30.47 -34.99 -11.10
C ALA A 1033 30.32 -35.27 -9.60
N ILE A 1034 29.13 -35.03 -9.01
CA ILE A 1034 28.84 -35.26 -7.60
C ILE A 1034 28.49 -36.73 -7.38
N ALA A 1035 29.35 -37.44 -6.64
CA ALA A 1035 29.17 -38.84 -6.26
C ALA A 1035 28.15 -39.02 -5.13
N GLY A 1036 28.07 -38.07 -4.20
CA GLY A 1036 27.10 -38.09 -3.10
C GLY A 1036 27.29 -36.94 -2.11
N CYS A 1037 26.26 -36.68 -1.32
CA CYS A 1037 26.29 -35.69 -0.24
C CYS A 1037 25.87 -36.36 1.08
N ALA A 1038 26.59 -36.09 2.16
CA ALA A 1038 26.30 -36.59 3.49
C ALA A 1038 26.28 -35.44 4.51
N CYS A 1039 25.27 -35.42 5.36
CA CYS A 1039 25.07 -34.44 6.42
C CYS A 1039 24.57 -35.17 7.67
N PRO A 1040 25.47 -35.60 8.57
CA PRO A 1040 25.10 -36.39 9.73
C PRO A 1040 24.25 -35.56 10.70
N VAL A 1041 23.14 -36.14 11.16
CA VAL A 1041 22.30 -35.50 12.17
C VAL A 1041 22.86 -35.75 13.57
N PRO A 1042 23.06 -34.70 14.40
CA PRO A 1042 23.54 -34.85 15.77
C PRO A 1042 22.67 -35.79 16.63
N ALA A 1043 23.31 -36.60 17.47
CA ALA A 1043 22.64 -37.65 18.25
C ALA A 1043 21.68 -37.08 19.31
N ASP A 1044 22.02 -35.94 19.91
CA ASP A 1044 21.18 -35.20 20.85
C ASP A 1044 19.86 -34.74 20.21
N ARG A 1045 19.89 -34.35 18.94
CA ARG A 1045 18.67 -33.96 18.19
C ARG A 1045 17.74 -35.14 17.97
N LYS A 1046 18.28 -36.32 17.66
CA LYS A 1046 17.47 -37.56 17.57
C LYS A 1046 16.86 -37.90 18.93
N ALA A 1047 17.66 -37.84 19.99
CA ALA A 1047 17.19 -38.12 21.36
C ALA A 1047 16.08 -37.17 21.82
N GLN A 1048 16.13 -35.88 21.45
CA GLN A 1048 15.05 -34.92 21.74
C GLN A 1048 13.72 -35.30 21.07
N VAL A 1049 13.76 -35.76 19.83
CA VAL A 1049 12.57 -36.24 19.11
C VAL A 1049 12.02 -37.51 19.75
N GLU A 1050 12.89 -38.47 20.09
CA GLU A 1050 12.50 -39.71 20.81
C GLU A 1050 11.84 -39.41 22.16
N GLN A 1051 12.37 -38.44 22.91
CA GLN A 1051 11.76 -38.02 24.17
C GLN A 1051 10.38 -37.39 23.96
N THR A 1052 10.20 -36.62 22.88
CA THR A 1052 8.91 -36.02 22.52
C THR A 1052 7.90 -37.09 22.12
N ILE A 1053 8.30 -38.05 21.30
CA ILE A 1053 7.50 -39.24 20.95
C ILE A 1053 7.05 -39.98 22.21
N ALA A 1054 7.96 -40.27 23.14
CA ALA A 1054 7.65 -40.99 24.37
C ALA A 1054 6.59 -40.28 25.22
N LYS A 1055 6.64 -38.96 25.31
CA LYS A 1055 5.62 -38.15 26.02
C LYS A 1055 4.28 -38.22 25.29
N LEU A 1056 4.26 -37.99 23.97
CA LEU A 1056 3.04 -37.92 23.17
C LEU A 1056 2.29 -39.24 23.06
N ARG A 1057 2.97 -40.40 23.13
CA ARG A 1057 2.34 -41.72 23.19
C ARG A 1057 1.36 -41.87 24.35
N THR A 1058 1.59 -41.15 25.44
CA THR A 1058 0.72 -41.18 26.63
C THR A 1058 -0.45 -40.21 26.55
N CYS A 1059 -0.46 -39.32 25.56
CA CYS A 1059 -1.52 -38.35 25.34
C CYS A 1059 -2.65 -38.95 24.47
N PRO A 1060 -3.93 -38.59 24.72
CA PRO A 1060 -5.02 -38.93 23.80
C PRO A 1060 -4.83 -38.24 22.44
N ALA A 1061 -5.62 -38.64 21.44
CA ALA A 1061 -5.62 -38.01 20.13
C ALA A 1061 -5.77 -36.47 20.24
N PRO A 1062 -5.00 -35.68 19.46
CA PRO A 1062 -4.12 -36.10 18.37
C PRO A 1062 -2.68 -36.50 18.79
N GLY A 1063 -2.36 -36.59 20.09
CA GLY A 1063 -1.00 -36.84 20.59
C GLY A 1063 -0.36 -38.13 20.09
N ALA A 1064 -1.07 -39.26 20.21
CA ALA A 1064 -0.58 -40.56 19.71
C ALA A 1064 -0.35 -40.57 18.19
N ASP A 1065 -1.19 -39.88 17.42
CA ASP A 1065 -1.06 -39.78 15.96
C ASP A 1065 0.19 -38.98 15.56
N ILE A 1066 0.44 -37.87 16.29
CA ILE A 1066 1.65 -37.05 16.12
C ILE A 1066 2.91 -37.88 16.46
N ALA A 1067 2.86 -38.69 17.52
CA ALA A 1067 3.97 -39.58 17.88
C ALA A 1067 4.27 -40.58 16.76
N ALA A 1068 3.24 -41.21 16.18
CA ALA A 1068 3.41 -42.14 15.06
C ALA A 1068 3.95 -41.45 13.80
N GLU A 1069 3.59 -40.20 13.54
CA GLU A 1069 4.16 -39.39 12.45
C GLU A 1069 5.64 -39.09 12.68
N LEU A 1070 6.00 -38.63 13.89
CA LEU A 1070 7.39 -38.37 14.27
C LEU A 1070 8.27 -39.62 14.16
N GLU A 1071 7.78 -40.80 14.55
CA GLU A 1071 8.51 -42.06 14.44
C GLU A 1071 8.87 -42.40 12.99
N ARG A 1072 7.92 -42.20 12.06
CA ARG A 1072 8.15 -42.44 10.63
C ARG A 1072 9.21 -41.50 10.06
N GLU A 1073 9.09 -40.20 10.36
CA GLU A 1073 10.02 -39.19 9.86
C GLU A 1073 11.42 -39.35 10.47
N LEU A 1074 11.50 -39.68 11.76
CA LEU A 1074 12.77 -39.93 12.43
C LEU A 1074 13.48 -41.17 11.86
N ALA A 1075 12.73 -42.25 11.58
CA ALA A 1075 13.27 -43.45 10.93
C ALA A 1075 13.77 -43.17 9.51
N ALA A 1076 13.18 -42.20 8.81
CA ALA A 1076 13.61 -41.73 7.50
C ALA A 1076 14.81 -40.74 7.57
N GLY A 1077 15.25 -40.34 8.76
CA GLY A 1077 16.33 -39.36 8.95
C GLY A 1077 15.89 -37.90 8.81
N ASN A 1078 14.58 -37.63 8.76
CA ASN A 1078 14.00 -36.32 8.51
C ASN A 1078 13.81 -35.51 9.81
N VAL A 1079 14.90 -35.08 10.42
CA VAL A 1079 14.86 -34.38 11.72
C VAL A 1079 14.32 -32.96 11.61
N ILE A 1080 14.45 -32.30 10.45
CA ILE A 1080 13.80 -31.00 10.23
C ILE A 1080 12.29 -31.17 10.13
N ARG A 1081 11.81 -32.20 9.42
CA ARG A 1081 10.39 -32.55 9.41
C ARG A 1081 9.89 -32.89 10.83
N CYS A 1082 10.69 -33.59 11.62
CA CYS A 1082 10.36 -33.86 13.03
C CYS A 1082 10.24 -32.59 13.87
N LYS A 1083 11.14 -31.60 13.72
CA LYS A 1083 11.02 -30.27 14.35
C LYS A 1083 9.67 -29.65 13.99
N HIS A 1084 9.35 -29.62 12.70
CA HIS A 1084 8.13 -28.98 12.20
C HIS A 1084 6.86 -29.64 12.72
N ILE A 1085 6.82 -30.97 12.79
CA ILE A 1085 5.71 -31.71 13.41
C ILE A 1085 5.65 -31.41 14.92
N SER A 1086 6.79 -31.26 15.58
CA SER A 1086 6.84 -30.96 17.02
C SER A 1086 6.33 -29.56 17.37
N GLU A 1087 6.35 -28.60 16.45
CA GLU A 1087 5.76 -27.25 16.65
C GLU A 1087 4.23 -27.30 16.90
N ARG A 1088 3.57 -28.39 16.49
CA ARG A 1088 2.14 -28.67 16.78
C ARG A 1088 1.88 -28.85 18.27
N VAL A 1089 2.85 -29.39 19.00
CA VAL A 1089 2.71 -29.78 20.41
C VAL A 1089 2.40 -28.57 21.31
N PRO A 1090 3.22 -27.49 21.31
CA PRO A 1090 2.89 -26.29 22.07
C PRO A 1090 1.69 -25.54 21.48
N ALA A 1091 1.44 -25.62 20.16
CA ALA A 1091 0.27 -25.01 19.54
C ALA A 1091 -1.06 -25.64 20.03
N LEU A 1092 -1.07 -26.95 20.28
CA LEU A 1092 -2.23 -27.71 20.74
C LEU A 1092 -2.28 -27.91 22.26
N ASN A 1093 -1.37 -27.30 23.02
CA ASN A 1093 -1.24 -27.45 24.48
C ASN A 1093 -1.16 -28.92 24.99
N LEU A 1094 -0.69 -29.87 24.16
CA LEU A 1094 -0.76 -31.32 24.47
C LEU A 1094 0.08 -31.76 25.68
N LEU A 1095 1.04 -30.94 26.12
CA LEU A 1095 1.98 -31.24 27.21
C LEU A 1095 2.00 -30.16 28.32
N ARG A 1096 1.05 -29.22 28.34
CA ARG A 1096 0.94 -28.26 29.45
C ARG A 1096 0.20 -28.90 30.64
N PRO A 1097 0.63 -28.68 31.90
CA PRO A 1097 -0.18 -29.03 33.06
C PRO A 1097 -1.52 -28.30 32.98
N ALA A 1098 -2.63 -28.97 33.32
CA ALA A 1098 -3.94 -28.34 33.38
C ALA A 1098 -3.91 -27.17 34.38
N ALA A 1099 -3.85 -25.93 33.86
CA ALA A 1099 -3.96 -24.74 34.69
C ALA A 1099 -5.41 -24.58 35.11
N THR A 1100 -5.65 -24.47 36.42
CA THR A 1100 -6.92 -24.06 37.01
C THR A 1100 -7.31 -22.68 36.48
N GLU A 1101 -8.28 -22.61 35.57
CA GLU A 1101 -8.83 -21.33 35.09
C GLU A 1101 -9.53 -20.57 36.23
N PRO A 1102 -9.24 -19.26 36.43
CA PRO A 1102 -10.20 -18.36 37.03
C PRO A 1102 -11.29 -18.06 36.01
N ARG A 1103 -12.53 -18.47 36.31
CA ARG A 1103 -13.71 -18.08 35.53
C ARG A 1103 -13.86 -16.56 35.49
N GLY A 1104 -13.97 -16.03 34.28
CA GLY A 1104 -14.73 -14.82 33.99
C GLY A 1104 -13.96 -13.50 34.08
N VAL A 1105 -13.51 -13.02 32.93
CA VAL A 1105 -13.54 -11.59 32.62
C VAL A 1105 -13.96 -11.45 31.15
N SER A 1106 -15.12 -10.83 30.93
CA SER A 1106 -15.61 -10.40 29.62
C SER A 1106 -14.62 -9.42 28.98
N ARG A 1107 -14.23 -9.67 27.72
CA ARG A 1107 -13.45 -8.72 26.90
C ARG A 1107 -14.28 -7.43 26.67
N PRO A 1108 -13.66 -6.23 26.71
CA PRO A 1108 -14.23 -5.03 26.08
C PRO A 1108 -14.17 -5.12 24.56
#